data_AF-A0A832GZA9-F1
#
_entry.id   AF-A0A832GZA9-F1
#
_cell.length_a   1.000
_cell.length_b   1.000
_cell.length_c   1.000
_cell.angle_alpha   90.00
_cell.angle_beta   90.00
_cell.angle_gamma   90.00
#
_symmetry.space_group_name_H-M   'P 1'
#
loop_
_entity.id
_entity.type
_entity.pdbx_description
1 polymer ?
#
loop_
_entity_poly.entity_id
_entity_poly.type
_entity_poly.pdbx_seq_one_letter_code
_entity_poly.pdbx_strand_id
1 'polypeptide(L)'
;MSVESERLRARVADKVCQDCKYYEAYNCSLQPGKFVVLSPIHPACEKFEPKPLEEKRVEEGLAEEGGKGVEPQPVAEQPVTLLEQAPLVVQEKRPILPAKPLKHWQVGELDIYLFEKPFALAGYRQGEEVFIIKLANLSAKEAAQRLRDEVLKASMLSEDEAEQLRVVCRELEKLLAERPKEVEIPLETVVERGELRVRTSLVLVEKEGQVEASLRRYTAKGYGNKPVAVLPKITLLHDLATGNAFFLAREGDKIVAVSTDLEGLLRQLVVRGYIAKPSLADITFQFVLREVVQRERGELAPGLGQNGFIDPLGVGLDLSDYGVEGLLAAKEWIEKYYPESNRKAALANVALAVAKLVSPAMRKQNPTFIDSIVWNYGRGGEGKTTLLTLIVLPLLSIPLDDEKTLVFIRGAVETSAQMAFLLTVNRLPLILDEQTLSALVKNADILLSAVVGQGVVKIHAPRYGLLGEVRFKNLRGLIVATNVEFSKWLRKVREHASDLAFTRRVIEIEWENESLKPEAFDDIPRAKPILHAVERAWKLKYSELVKCKDVAELAERLFKALAELYNVDLSSYIEAVREVRSRWESVKDGFKFTDVDIVRERAYEIARQQLGVSGLTGAKVLLSILENPSAYGVCFTKPKDVNEAGSEAGELLELADKLSVVEQNKNLCEKLQQLAGSSSTRIVLKAGGPLVPGAPHFFLGAVINNYKFGSSYANGYCLPLARFAKIFLEEGAEGADSNGSAKDENTEKENG
;
A
#
# COMPACT_ATOMS: atom_id res chain seq x y z
N MET A 1 33.32 -42.92 35.98
CA MET A 1 33.05 -41.46 35.98
C MET A 1 34.03 -40.84 35.00
N SER A 2 33.55 -40.34 33.86
CA SER A 2 34.40 -39.96 32.71
C SER A 2 34.92 -38.52 32.79
N VAL A 3 36.13 -38.36 32.25
CA VAL A 3 36.99 -37.17 32.16
C VAL A 3 36.33 -35.96 31.48
N GLU A 4 35.16 -36.12 30.83
CA GLU A 4 34.36 -35.02 30.29
C GLU A 4 33.69 -34.14 31.36
N SER A 5 33.45 -34.69 32.55
CA SER A 5 32.87 -33.93 33.67
C SER A 5 33.85 -32.94 34.32
N GLU A 6 35.17 -33.16 34.17
CA GLU A 6 36.20 -32.21 34.63
C GLU A 6 36.54 -31.13 33.60
N ARG A 7 36.39 -31.41 32.30
CA ARG A 7 36.62 -30.40 31.23
C ARG A 7 35.53 -29.32 31.17
N LEU A 8 34.28 -29.63 31.57
CA LEU A 8 33.23 -28.62 31.69
C LEU A 8 33.37 -27.74 32.95
N ARG A 9 34.06 -28.23 33.99
CA ARG A 9 34.37 -27.42 35.19
C ARG A 9 35.49 -26.40 34.95
N ALA A 10 36.36 -26.63 33.97
CA ALA A 10 37.49 -25.74 33.67
C ALA A 10 37.13 -24.55 32.74
N ARG A 11 35.94 -24.50 32.13
CA ARG A 11 35.56 -23.43 31.17
C ARG A 11 34.65 -22.33 31.73
N VAL A 12 34.33 -22.34 33.02
CA VAL A 12 33.55 -21.29 33.71
C VAL A 12 34.41 -20.52 34.73
N ALA A 13 35.72 -20.77 34.82
CA ALA A 13 36.52 -20.27 35.93
C ALA A 13 37.15 -18.87 35.77
N ASP A 14 37.29 -18.30 34.57
CA ASP A 14 38.14 -17.10 34.39
C ASP A 14 37.40 -15.82 33.98
N LYS A 15 36.28 -15.52 34.65
CA LYS A 15 35.68 -14.15 34.66
C LYS A 15 35.22 -13.73 36.04
N VAL A 16 36.14 -13.78 37.00
CA VAL A 16 35.89 -13.32 38.37
C VAL A 16 36.67 -12.02 38.59
N CYS A 17 35.96 -10.92 38.83
CA CYS A 17 36.53 -9.78 39.56
C CYS A 17 37.01 -10.34 40.90
N GLN A 18 38.30 -10.20 41.22
CA GLN A 18 38.86 -10.84 42.43
C GLN A 18 38.17 -10.40 43.73
N ASP A 19 37.42 -9.29 43.71
CA ASP A 19 36.67 -8.78 44.87
C ASP A 19 35.14 -8.97 44.81
N CYS A 20 34.53 -9.40 43.69
CA CYS A 20 33.09 -9.71 43.65
C CYS A 20 32.73 -10.91 42.76
N LYS A 21 32.23 -11.98 43.39
CA LYS A 21 31.66 -13.18 42.75
C LYS A 21 30.13 -13.12 42.90
N TYR A 22 29.37 -12.84 41.84
CA TYR A 22 27.89 -12.82 41.85
C TYR A 22 27.28 -14.07 41.17
N TYR A 23 26.11 -14.52 41.66
CA TYR A 23 25.26 -15.60 41.09
C TYR A 23 23.76 -15.24 41.07
N GLU A 24 23.04 -15.94 40.19
CA GLU A 24 21.63 -15.81 39.74
C GLU A 24 20.53 -16.17 40.75
N ALA A 25 19.33 -15.62 40.55
CA ALA A 25 18.10 -16.02 41.22
C ALA A 25 17.63 -17.42 40.75
N TYR A 26 17.38 -18.34 41.68
CA TYR A 26 16.86 -19.68 41.36
C TYR A 26 15.32 -19.69 41.26
N ASN A 27 14.85 -20.37 40.21
CA ASN A 27 13.46 -20.48 39.80
C ASN A 27 12.63 -21.35 40.77
N CYS A 28 11.98 -20.75 41.78
CA CYS A 28 10.91 -21.41 42.52
C CYS A 28 9.55 -21.13 41.86
N SER A 29 8.75 -22.18 41.67
CA SER A 29 7.39 -22.14 41.11
C SER A 29 6.50 -21.13 41.85
N LEU A 30 6.24 -19.96 41.23
CA LEU A 30 5.30 -18.94 41.71
C LEU A 30 3.85 -19.38 41.41
N GLN A 31 3.34 -20.33 42.18
CA GLN A 31 1.91 -20.67 42.20
C GLN A 31 1.26 -20.08 43.46
N PRO A 32 -0.03 -19.71 43.40
CA PRO A 32 -0.86 -19.44 44.58
C PRO A 32 -0.61 -20.47 45.70
N GLY A 33 -0.25 -20.00 46.90
CA GLY A 33 0.03 -20.87 48.05
C GLY A 33 1.46 -21.40 48.20
N LYS A 34 2.42 -20.99 47.37
CA LYS A 34 3.86 -21.34 47.50
C LYS A 34 4.72 -20.18 48.02
N PHE A 35 5.93 -20.50 48.49
CA PHE A 35 6.92 -19.55 49.04
C PHE A 35 7.85 -19.01 47.95
N VAL A 36 8.18 -17.73 48.05
CA VAL A 36 9.17 -17.03 47.21
C VAL A 36 10.35 -16.63 48.08
N VAL A 37 11.58 -16.93 47.66
CA VAL A 37 12.80 -16.58 48.40
C VAL A 37 13.53 -15.47 47.64
N LEU A 38 13.80 -14.34 48.29
CA LEU A 38 14.49 -13.18 47.74
C LEU A 38 15.71 -12.86 48.62
N SER A 39 16.86 -12.58 48.00
CA SER A 39 18.07 -12.11 48.69
C SER A 39 18.44 -10.73 48.14
N PRO A 40 18.73 -9.72 48.99
CA PRO A 40 19.07 -8.38 48.52
C PRO A 40 20.48 -8.33 47.93
N ILE A 41 20.62 -7.69 46.77
CA ILE A 41 21.90 -7.39 46.11
C ILE A 41 22.42 -6.05 46.66
N HIS A 42 23.69 -6.02 47.11
CA HIS A 42 24.36 -4.78 47.53
C HIS A 42 24.75 -3.92 46.29
N PRO A 43 24.48 -2.59 46.26
CA PRO A 43 24.99 -1.70 45.23
C PRO A 43 26.35 -1.12 45.63
N ALA A 44 27.36 -1.21 44.75
CA ALA A 44 28.53 -0.31 44.58
C ALA A 44 29.81 -1.07 44.19
N CYS A 45 30.31 -0.85 42.97
CA CYS A 45 31.74 -0.92 42.69
C CYS A 45 32.09 0.08 41.56
N GLU A 46 32.73 1.19 41.93
CA GLU A 46 33.08 2.33 41.05
C GLU A 46 34.41 2.16 40.29
N LYS A 47 34.93 0.94 40.12
CA LYS A 47 36.23 0.72 39.45
C LYS A 47 36.14 -0.36 38.39
N PHE A 48 35.78 0.03 37.17
CA PHE A 48 35.91 -0.84 36.00
C PHE A 48 36.53 -0.05 34.84
N GLU A 49 37.78 -0.38 34.48
CA GLU A 49 38.37 -0.02 33.19
C GLU A 49 38.68 -1.31 32.41
N PRO A 50 38.17 -1.48 31.19
CA PRO A 50 38.40 -2.69 30.41
C PRO A 50 39.75 -2.65 29.68
N LYS A 51 40.52 -3.75 29.72
CA LYS A 51 41.67 -3.98 28.82
C LYS A 51 41.27 -4.89 27.64
N PRO A 52 41.93 -4.74 26.46
CA PRO A 52 41.54 -5.47 25.25
C PRO A 52 42.03 -6.92 25.28
N LEU A 53 41.28 -7.79 24.58
CA LEU A 53 41.57 -9.21 24.38
C LEU A 53 42.72 -9.42 23.38
N GLU A 54 43.72 -10.21 23.75
CA GLU A 54 44.65 -10.85 22.81
C GLU A 54 44.18 -12.28 22.51
N GLU A 55 44.09 -12.59 21.22
CA GLU A 55 43.80 -13.93 20.69
C GLU A 55 45.06 -14.82 20.73
N LYS A 56 44.93 -16.08 21.17
CA LYS A 56 45.85 -17.15 20.77
C LYS A 56 45.12 -18.44 20.39
N ARG A 57 45.40 -18.85 19.15
CA ARG A 57 45.12 -20.16 18.51
C ARG A 57 45.91 -21.30 19.18
N VAL A 58 45.33 -22.51 19.19
CA VAL A 58 45.99 -23.83 19.12
C VAL A 58 44.93 -24.80 18.58
N GLU A 59 44.97 -25.29 17.32
CA GLU A 59 45.78 -26.38 16.72
C GLU A 59 45.56 -27.81 17.23
N GLU A 60 45.66 -28.74 16.28
CA GLU A 60 45.08 -30.09 16.12
C GLU A 60 45.64 -31.22 17.01
N GLY A 61 44.91 -32.35 17.04
CA GLY A 61 45.44 -33.66 17.46
C GLY A 61 44.42 -34.80 17.38
N LEU A 62 44.58 -35.67 16.37
CA LEU A 62 43.81 -36.88 16.02
C LEU A 62 44.35 -38.17 16.70
N ALA A 63 43.58 -39.26 16.51
CA ALA A 63 43.88 -40.71 16.62
C ALA A 63 43.41 -41.42 17.92
N GLU A 64 42.89 -42.66 17.95
CA GLU A 64 42.22 -43.60 17.02
C GLU A 64 41.80 -44.85 17.85
N GLU A 65 41.04 -45.77 17.24
CA GLU A 65 40.66 -47.14 17.68
C GLU A 65 39.47 -47.27 18.65
N GLY A 66 38.54 -48.25 18.55
CA GLY A 66 38.41 -49.48 17.76
C GLY A 66 37.32 -50.35 18.43
N GLY A 67 36.45 -51.01 17.66
CA GLY A 67 35.12 -51.48 18.11
C GLY A 67 34.99 -52.92 18.63
N LYS A 68 33.72 -53.33 18.87
CA LYS A 68 33.08 -54.64 18.55
C LYS A 68 31.74 -54.80 19.32
N GLY A 69 30.71 -55.31 18.63
CA GLY A 69 29.37 -55.52 19.17
C GLY A 69 29.10 -56.93 19.71
N VAL A 70 27.94 -57.11 20.35
CA VAL A 70 27.25 -58.39 20.57
C VAL A 70 25.72 -58.13 20.68
N GLU A 71 24.94 -59.03 20.07
CA GLU A 71 23.48 -59.13 19.99
C GLU A 71 22.74 -59.40 21.32
N PRO A 72 21.40 -59.23 21.36
CA PRO A 72 20.57 -59.38 22.56
C PRO A 72 19.93 -60.76 22.68
N GLN A 73 19.73 -61.25 23.91
CA GLN A 73 18.78 -62.34 24.19
C GLN A 73 18.09 -62.21 25.57
N PRO A 74 16.92 -62.85 25.73
CA PRO A 74 15.83 -62.44 26.64
C PRO A 74 15.67 -63.38 27.86
N VAL A 75 14.48 -63.37 28.50
CA VAL A 75 13.97 -64.29 29.56
C VAL A 75 14.25 -63.76 30.98
N ALA A 76 13.35 -63.74 31.98
CA ALA A 76 12.08 -64.44 32.22
C ALA A 76 11.16 -63.62 33.15
N GLU A 77 9.85 -63.82 32.98
CA GLU A 77 8.84 -63.60 34.01
C GLU A 77 8.92 -64.71 35.06
N GLN A 78 8.81 -64.39 36.36
CA GLN A 78 8.29 -65.26 37.43
C GLN A 78 7.92 -64.41 38.68
N PRO A 79 7.09 -64.95 39.60
CA PRO A 79 5.88 -64.29 40.09
C PRO A 79 6.08 -63.49 41.39
N VAL A 80 5.33 -62.41 41.53
CA VAL A 80 5.16 -61.71 42.81
C VAL A 80 4.09 -62.43 43.61
N THR A 81 4.52 -63.13 44.65
CA THR A 81 3.66 -63.64 45.72
C THR A 81 3.18 -62.48 46.60
N LEU A 82 1.89 -62.49 46.89
CA LEU A 82 1.23 -61.64 47.88
C LEU A 82 1.93 -61.71 49.24
N LEU A 83 2.25 -60.55 49.81
CA LEU A 83 2.33 -60.36 51.25
C LEU A 83 1.60 -59.08 51.64
N GLU A 84 0.97 -59.17 52.80
CA GLU A 84 -0.18 -58.42 53.23
C GLU A 84 0.10 -56.96 53.56
N GLN A 85 -1.00 -56.23 53.63
CA GLN A 85 -1.11 -54.79 53.80
C GLN A 85 -0.53 -54.31 55.15
N ALA A 86 0.17 -53.18 55.11
CA ALA A 86 0.20 -52.22 56.21
C ALA A 86 0.10 -50.79 55.62
N PRO A 87 -0.63 -49.87 56.27
CA PRO A 87 -0.95 -48.57 55.69
C PRO A 87 0.27 -47.65 55.72
N LEU A 88 0.79 -47.28 54.55
CA LEU A 88 1.82 -46.26 54.44
C LEU A 88 1.13 -44.89 54.30
N VAL A 89 1.01 -44.22 55.44
CA VAL A 89 0.73 -42.78 55.53
C VAL A 89 1.90 -42.04 54.87
N VAL A 90 1.70 -41.56 53.64
CA VAL A 90 2.64 -40.62 53.02
C VAL A 90 2.35 -39.23 53.58
N GLN A 91 3.14 -38.82 54.57
CA GLN A 91 3.22 -37.43 54.99
C GLN A 91 3.76 -36.59 53.83
N GLU A 92 3.01 -35.58 53.41
CA GLU A 92 3.54 -34.47 52.61
C GLU A 92 4.74 -33.87 53.36
N LYS A 93 5.95 -33.97 52.80
CA LYS A 93 7.12 -33.25 53.31
C LYS A 93 6.91 -31.75 53.07
N ARG A 94 6.32 -31.07 54.05
CA ARG A 94 6.45 -29.60 54.19
C ARG A 94 7.94 -29.25 54.25
N PRO A 95 8.40 -28.15 53.63
CA PRO A 95 9.74 -27.65 53.92
C PRO A 95 9.81 -27.39 55.43
N ILE A 96 10.73 -28.07 56.10
CA ILE A 96 11.06 -27.79 57.50
C ILE A 96 11.71 -26.41 57.46
N LEU A 97 10.97 -25.36 57.86
CA LEU A 97 11.55 -24.04 58.12
C LEU A 97 12.33 -24.15 59.43
N PRO A 98 13.68 -24.10 59.44
CA PRO A 98 14.44 -24.09 60.67
C PRO A 98 14.72 -22.63 61.06
N ALA A 99 14.45 -22.31 62.33
CA ALA A 99 14.60 -21.01 63.01
C ALA A 99 13.39 -20.06 62.98
N LYS A 100 13.28 -19.29 64.07
CA LYS A 100 12.32 -18.20 64.25
C LYS A 100 12.76 -17.05 63.32
N PRO A 101 11.85 -16.41 62.55
CA PRO A 101 12.21 -15.30 61.68
C PRO A 101 12.83 -14.15 62.51
N LEU A 102 13.82 -13.46 61.94
CA LEU A 102 14.35 -12.21 62.51
C LEU A 102 13.23 -11.18 62.64
N LYS A 103 12.44 -11.06 61.57
CA LYS A 103 11.25 -10.22 61.52
C LYS A 103 10.18 -10.92 60.70
N HIS A 104 8.92 -10.77 61.11
CA HIS A 104 7.77 -11.20 60.35
C HIS A 104 6.85 -9.99 60.20
N TRP A 105 6.50 -9.69 58.95
CA TRP A 105 5.50 -8.69 58.62
C TRP A 105 4.29 -9.38 58.02
N GLN A 106 3.13 -9.04 58.55
CA GLN A 106 1.85 -9.37 57.94
C GLN A 106 1.33 -8.12 57.23
N VAL A 107 1.38 -8.13 55.91
CA VAL A 107 0.97 -7.00 55.07
C VAL A 107 -0.33 -7.38 54.36
N GLY A 108 -1.45 -7.05 55.00
CA GLY A 108 -2.77 -7.56 54.60
C GLY A 108 -2.85 -9.09 54.72
N GLU A 109 -3.00 -9.77 53.59
CA GLU A 109 -3.02 -11.24 53.49
C GLU A 109 -1.64 -11.85 53.20
N LEU A 110 -0.60 -11.03 53.01
CA LEU A 110 0.76 -11.49 52.71
C LEU A 110 1.56 -11.69 54.00
N ASP A 111 2.19 -12.85 54.13
CA ASP A 111 3.19 -13.09 55.17
C ASP A 111 4.60 -12.95 54.60
N ILE A 112 5.40 -12.03 55.16
CA ILE A 112 6.77 -11.76 54.77
C ILE A 112 7.67 -12.07 55.96
N TYR A 113 8.62 -12.97 55.75
CA TYR A 113 9.53 -13.40 56.79
C TYR A 113 10.95 -13.01 56.40
N LEU A 114 11.63 -12.25 57.25
CA LEU A 114 13.07 -12.02 57.17
C LEU A 114 13.77 -13.06 58.02
N PHE A 115 14.76 -13.74 57.45
CA PHE A 115 15.62 -14.66 58.16
C PHE A 115 17.08 -14.22 58.03
N GLU A 116 17.80 -14.21 59.15
CA GLU A 116 19.25 -14.41 59.13
C GLU A 116 19.44 -15.91 58.98
N LYS A 117 19.65 -16.34 57.73
CA LYS A 117 19.95 -17.72 57.33
C LYS A 117 19.12 -18.83 58.01
N PRO A 118 18.11 -19.41 57.34
CA PRO A 118 17.72 -20.79 57.64
C PRO A 118 18.83 -21.74 57.15
N PHE A 119 19.34 -22.61 58.01
CA PHE A 119 20.24 -23.69 57.59
C PHE A 119 19.56 -24.51 56.46
N ALA A 120 20.30 -24.76 55.38
CA ALA A 120 19.97 -25.64 54.24
C ALA A 120 19.31 -25.02 52.97
N LEU A 121 19.66 -23.79 52.57
CA LEU A 121 19.56 -23.40 51.15
C LEU A 121 20.97 -23.40 50.53
N ALA A 122 21.24 -24.37 49.65
CA ALA A 122 22.51 -24.49 48.96
C ALA A 122 22.73 -23.28 48.03
N GLY A 123 23.80 -22.52 48.24
CA GLY A 123 24.22 -21.43 47.34
C GLY A 123 24.52 -20.06 47.96
N TYR A 124 24.13 -19.81 49.22
CA TYR A 124 24.23 -18.48 49.86
C TYR A 124 25.38 -18.36 50.88
N ARG A 125 25.97 -17.17 51.03
CA ARG A 125 27.08 -16.91 51.96
C ARG A 125 26.58 -16.68 53.39
N GLN A 126 27.50 -16.71 54.36
CA GLN A 126 27.21 -16.42 55.77
C GLN A 126 27.08 -14.90 55.96
N GLY A 127 25.98 -14.43 56.55
CA GLY A 127 25.70 -13.01 56.79
C GLY A 127 24.70 -12.35 55.82
N GLU A 128 24.08 -13.10 54.92
CA GLU A 128 23.08 -12.58 53.97
C GLU A 128 21.65 -12.66 54.54
N GLU A 129 20.93 -11.54 54.48
CA GLU A 129 19.50 -11.46 54.79
C GLU A 129 18.67 -12.11 53.69
N VAL A 130 17.69 -12.93 54.05
CA VAL A 130 16.82 -13.60 53.08
C VAL A 130 15.36 -13.35 53.43
N PHE A 131 14.62 -12.81 52.47
CA PHE A 131 13.18 -12.60 52.57
C PHE A 131 12.44 -13.79 51.97
N ILE A 132 11.55 -14.39 52.76
CA ILE A 132 10.62 -15.41 52.29
C ILE A 132 9.21 -14.82 52.29
N ILE A 133 8.59 -14.74 51.12
CA ILE A 133 7.23 -14.23 50.95
C ILE A 133 6.29 -15.40 50.67
N LYS A 134 5.26 -15.54 51.49
CA LYS A 134 4.18 -16.49 51.25
C LYS A 134 3.05 -15.77 50.51
N LEU A 135 2.81 -16.16 49.27
CA LEU A 135 1.76 -15.58 48.45
C LEU A 135 0.41 -16.24 48.79
N ALA A 136 -0.43 -15.53 49.55
CA ALA A 136 -1.79 -15.97 49.86
C ALA A 136 -2.67 -15.82 48.62
N ASN A 137 -2.90 -16.89 47.86
CA ASN A 137 -3.75 -16.97 46.65
C ASN A 137 -3.63 -15.87 45.57
N LEU A 138 -2.73 -14.91 45.73
CA LEU A 138 -2.52 -13.76 44.87
C LEU A 138 -1.50 -14.09 43.79
N SER A 139 -1.69 -13.51 42.61
CA SER A 139 -0.62 -13.48 41.61
C SER A 139 0.54 -12.63 42.11
N ALA A 140 1.75 -12.90 41.64
CA ALA A 140 2.93 -12.11 42.04
C ALA A 140 2.79 -10.61 41.69
N LYS A 141 2.04 -10.26 40.63
CA LYS A 141 1.73 -8.87 40.28
C LYS A 141 0.79 -8.20 41.29
N GLU A 142 -0.27 -8.90 41.71
CA GLU A 142 -1.17 -8.41 42.75
C GLU A 142 -0.47 -8.30 44.10
N ALA A 143 0.43 -9.24 44.40
CA ALA A 143 1.24 -9.21 45.61
C ALA A 143 2.22 -8.02 45.61
N ALA A 144 2.91 -7.76 44.50
CA ALA A 144 3.80 -6.59 44.36
C ALA A 144 3.04 -5.27 44.48
N GLN A 145 1.88 -5.14 43.82
CA GLN A 145 1.05 -3.95 43.89
C GLN A 145 0.51 -3.72 45.31
N ARG A 146 -0.01 -4.76 45.98
CA ARG A 146 -0.48 -4.67 47.36
C ARG A 146 0.65 -4.34 48.33
N LEU A 147 1.83 -4.93 48.14
CA LEU A 147 3.01 -4.63 48.95
C LEU A 147 3.40 -3.15 48.81
N ARG A 148 3.41 -2.62 47.58
CA ARG A 148 3.65 -1.20 47.30
C ARG A 148 2.60 -0.30 47.95
N ASP A 149 1.32 -0.62 47.79
CA ASP A 149 0.21 0.17 48.32
C ASP A 149 0.22 0.21 49.86
N GLU A 150 0.61 -0.89 50.51
CA GLU A 150 0.70 -0.95 51.98
C GLU A 150 1.99 -0.32 52.52
N VAL A 151 3.13 -0.46 51.85
CA VAL A 151 4.37 0.28 52.18
C VAL A 151 4.14 1.79 52.11
N LEU A 152 3.30 2.26 51.19
CA LEU A 152 2.91 3.67 51.08
C LEU A 152 1.93 4.13 52.17
N LYS A 153 1.13 3.22 52.74
CA LYS A 153 0.14 3.52 53.79
C LYS A 153 0.69 3.38 55.21
N ALA A 154 1.76 2.61 55.40
CA ALA A 154 2.26 2.27 56.72
C ALA A 154 2.94 3.46 57.40
N SER A 155 2.17 4.21 58.19
CA SER A 155 2.67 5.27 59.10
C SER A 155 3.37 4.73 60.34
N MET A 156 3.44 3.40 60.51
CA MET A 156 3.97 2.72 61.70
C MET A 156 5.25 1.91 61.46
N LEU A 157 5.83 1.97 60.26
CA LEU A 157 7.13 1.34 59.99
C LEU A 157 8.26 2.34 60.26
N SER A 158 9.38 1.82 60.78
CA SER A 158 10.63 2.60 60.78
C SER A 158 11.11 2.83 59.33
N GLU A 159 11.88 3.90 59.11
CA GLU A 159 12.35 4.26 57.77
C GLU A 159 13.19 3.14 57.13
N ASP A 160 14.00 2.43 57.94
CA ASP A 160 14.77 1.27 57.52
C ASP A 160 13.89 0.09 57.08
N GLU A 161 12.78 -0.17 57.79
CA GLU A 161 11.85 -1.26 57.43
C GLU A 161 11.06 -0.94 56.16
N ALA A 162 10.66 0.33 56.00
CA ALA A 162 10.03 0.79 54.78
C ALA A 162 10.99 0.65 53.59
N GLU A 163 12.28 0.96 53.76
CA GLU A 163 13.27 0.82 52.70
C GLU A 163 13.56 -0.65 52.34
N GLN A 164 13.67 -1.54 53.33
CA GLN A 164 13.81 -2.98 53.09
C GLN A 164 12.62 -3.53 52.28
N LEU A 165 11.39 -3.15 52.61
CA LEU A 165 10.21 -3.57 51.84
C LEU A 165 10.15 -2.95 50.43
N ARG A 166 10.65 -1.71 50.24
CA ARG A 166 10.78 -1.10 48.90
C ARG A 166 11.81 -1.82 48.03
N VAL A 167 12.91 -2.30 48.60
CA VAL A 167 13.90 -3.14 47.87
C VAL A 167 13.25 -4.45 47.44
N VAL A 168 12.52 -5.10 48.34
CA VAL A 168 11.75 -6.32 48.04
C VAL A 168 10.73 -6.07 46.93
N CYS A 169 9.95 -4.98 46.98
CA CYS A 169 9.03 -4.58 45.90
C CYS A 169 9.77 -4.43 44.55
N ARG A 170 10.88 -3.70 44.52
CA ARG A 170 11.66 -3.45 43.29
C ARG A 170 12.17 -4.74 42.66
N GLU A 171 12.71 -5.65 43.46
CA GLU A 171 13.21 -6.94 42.95
C GLU A 171 12.07 -7.86 42.50
N LEU A 172 10.91 -7.85 43.18
CA LEU A 172 9.71 -8.57 42.74
C LEU A 172 9.21 -8.04 41.39
N GLU A 173 9.19 -6.73 41.21
CA GLU A 173 8.80 -6.07 39.96
C GLU A 173 9.79 -6.34 38.83
N LYS A 174 11.09 -6.36 39.14
CA LYS A 174 12.15 -6.73 38.20
C LYS A 174 12.01 -8.18 37.73
N LEU A 175 11.80 -9.12 38.65
CA LEU A 175 11.53 -10.53 38.33
C LEU A 175 10.24 -10.73 37.52
N LEU A 176 9.23 -9.88 37.74
CA LEU A 176 8.00 -9.86 36.94
C LEU A 176 8.22 -9.27 35.55
N ALA A 177 9.12 -8.30 35.40
CA ALA A 177 9.47 -7.68 34.12
C ALA A 177 10.37 -8.57 33.26
N GLU A 178 11.24 -9.38 33.88
CA GLU A 178 12.17 -10.29 33.22
C GLU A 178 11.56 -11.66 32.86
N ARG A 179 10.30 -11.94 33.24
CA ARG A 179 9.66 -13.21 32.87
C ARG A 179 9.32 -13.25 31.38
N PRO A 180 9.74 -14.31 30.64
CA PRO A 180 9.16 -14.58 29.35
C PRO A 180 7.65 -14.77 29.54
N LYS A 181 6.84 -14.12 28.71
CA LYS A 181 5.38 -14.31 28.73
C LYS A 181 5.08 -15.75 28.35
N GLU A 182 4.97 -16.61 29.35
CA GLU A 182 4.58 -18.00 29.18
C GLU A 182 3.05 -18.08 29.23
N VAL A 183 2.45 -18.45 28.09
CA VAL A 183 1.02 -18.69 27.98
C VAL A 183 0.81 -20.18 27.77
N GLU A 184 0.20 -20.84 28.75
CA GLU A 184 -0.11 -22.27 28.69
C GLU A 184 -1.61 -22.48 28.45
N ILE A 185 -1.95 -23.26 27.42
CA ILE A 185 -3.32 -23.48 26.99
C ILE A 185 -3.59 -24.98 26.93
N PRO A 186 -4.58 -25.48 27.71
CA PRO A 186 -4.92 -26.90 27.67
C PRO A 186 -5.54 -27.27 26.32
N LEU A 187 -5.01 -28.31 25.68
CA LEU A 187 -5.53 -28.86 24.42
C LEU A 187 -6.38 -30.10 24.65
N GLU A 188 -5.95 -30.98 25.55
CA GLU A 188 -6.62 -32.25 25.85
C GLU A 188 -6.39 -32.62 27.30
N THR A 189 -7.45 -33.09 27.98
CA THR A 189 -7.36 -33.64 29.34
C THR A 189 -8.09 -34.97 29.39
N VAL A 190 -7.35 -36.05 29.64
CA VAL A 190 -7.91 -37.39 29.80
C VAL A 190 -7.91 -37.74 31.28
N VAL A 191 -9.11 -37.87 31.85
CA VAL A 191 -9.35 -38.26 33.24
C VAL A 191 -9.97 -39.65 33.26
N GLU A 192 -9.35 -40.58 33.97
CA GLU A 192 -9.83 -41.96 34.08
C GLU A 192 -9.96 -42.32 35.56
N ARG A 193 -11.15 -42.71 36.01
CA ARG A 193 -11.47 -43.02 37.42
C ARG A 193 -11.18 -41.87 38.41
N GLY A 194 -11.33 -40.62 37.99
CA GLY A 194 -11.12 -39.45 38.84
C GLY A 194 -9.67 -39.01 38.99
N GLU A 195 -8.71 -39.74 38.40
CA GLU A 195 -7.29 -39.35 38.36
C GLU A 195 -6.90 -38.84 36.97
N LEU A 196 -6.19 -37.72 36.94
CA LEU A 196 -5.70 -37.10 35.71
C LEU A 196 -4.52 -37.92 35.18
N ARG A 197 -4.72 -38.70 34.10
CA ARG A 197 -3.68 -39.55 33.52
C ARG A 197 -2.76 -38.78 32.58
N VAL A 198 -3.36 -37.95 31.71
CA VAL A 198 -2.62 -37.15 30.72
C VAL A 198 -3.30 -35.81 30.50
N ARG A 199 -2.54 -34.72 30.58
CA ARG A 199 -2.94 -33.40 30.09
C ARG A 199 -1.93 -32.96 29.03
N THR A 200 -2.41 -32.56 27.86
CA THR A 200 -1.58 -31.94 26.83
C THR A 200 -1.92 -30.46 26.78
N SER A 201 -0.90 -29.61 26.82
CA SER A 201 -1.07 -28.16 26.75
C SER A 201 -0.10 -27.57 25.74
N LEU A 202 -0.53 -26.55 25.02
CA LEU A 202 0.32 -25.73 24.17
C LEU A 202 0.90 -24.62 25.03
N VAL A 203 2.22 -24.53 25.05
CA VAL A 203 2.96 -23.52 25.81
C VAL A 203 3.66 -22.61 24.81
N LEU A 204 3.30 -21.33 24.86
CA LEU A 204 3.96 -20.27 24.10
C LEU A 204 4.91 -19.54 25.02
N VAL A 205 6.19 -19.44 24.63
CA VAL A 205 7.22 -18.72 25.38
C VAL A 205 7.85 -17.69 24.45
N GLU A 206 7.75 -16.42 24.82
CA GLU A 206 8.47 -15.34 24.13
C GLU A 206 9.92 -15.32 24.63
N LYS A 207 10.89 -15.56 23.74
CA LYS A 207 12.34 -15.49 24.03
C LYS A 207 13.05 -14.79 22.90
N GLU A 208 13.92 -13.83 23.24
CA GLU A 208 14.85 -13.21 22.27
C GLU A 208 14.20 -12.69 20.98
N GLY A 209 12.96 -12.18 21.06
CA GLY A 209 12.21 -11.68 19.89
C GLY A 209 11.53 -12.77 19.04
N GLN A 210 11.55 -14.02 19.49
CA GLN A 210 10.83 -15.15 18.90
C GLN A 210 9.77 -15.69 19.86
N VAL A 211 8.79 -16.37 19.29
CA VAL A 211 7.73 -17.10 20.00
C VAL A 211 7.99 -18.59 19.78
N GLU A 212 8.44 -19.27 20.83
CA GLU A 212 8.56 -20.72 20.86
C GLU A 212 7.23 -21.33 21.28
N ALA A 213 6.60 -22.09 20.39
CA ALA A 213 5.44 -22.91 20.70
C ALA A 213 5.87 -24.34 20.97
N SER A 214 5.46 -24.90 22.10
CA SER A 214 5.82 -26.26 22.51
C SER A 214 4.62 -27.01 23.08
N LEU A 215 4.50 -28.30 22.76
CA LEU A 215 3.48 -29.17 23.34
C LEU A 215 4.04 -29.77 24.63
N ARG A 216 3.44 -29.38 25.75
CA ARG A 216 3.73 -29.90 27.08
C ARG A 216 2.75 -31.00 27.43
N ARG A 217 3.24 -32.22 27.57
CA ARG A 217 2.43 -33.38 27.98
C ARG A 217 2.73 -33.74 29.43
N TYR A 218 1.75 -33.54 30.29
CA TYR A 218 1.78 -33.91 31.71
C TYR A 218 1.39 -35.38 31.87
N THR A 219 2.16 -36.10 32.67
CA THR A 219 1.92 -37.50 33.07
C THR A 219 2.16 -37.65 34.57
N ALA A 220 1.76 -38.77 35.17
CA ALA A 220 2.02 -39.06 36.58
C ALA A 220 3.52 -39.04 36.97
N LYS A 221 4.45 -39.15 35.99
CA LYS A 221 5.91 -39.14 36.21
C LYS A 221 6.58 -37.78 35.96
N GLY A 222 5.81 -36.74 35.62
CA GLY A 222 6.32 -35.41 35.25
C GLY A 222 5.79 -34.94 33.90
N TYR A 223 6.43 -33.92 33.30
CA TYR A 223 6.05 -33.39 32.00
C TYR A 223 7.16 -33.54 30.96
N GLY A 224 6.78 -33.87 29.74
CA GLY A 224 7.65 -33.77 28.56
C GLY A 224 7.31 -32.53 27.76
N ASN A 225 8.32 -31.83 27.24
CA ASN A 225 8.11 -30.69 26.34
C ASN A 225 8.63 -31.00 24.94
N LYS A 226 7.80 -30.77 23.92
CA LYS A 226 8.16 -30.99 22.51
C LYS A 226 7.98 -29.69 21.74
N PRO A 227 9.05 -29.05 21.22
CA PRO A 227 8.92 -27.87 20.39
C PRO A 227 8.11 -28.21 19.13
N VAL A 228 7.14 -27.36 18.81
CA VAL A 228 6.24 -27.55 17.68
C VAL A 228 6.27 -26.39 16.70
N ALA A 229 6.57 -25.17 17.16
CA ALA A 229 6.92 -24.07 16.29
C ALA A 229 7.96 -23.13 16.93
N VAL A 230 8.77 -22.50 16.09
CA VAL A 230 9.63 -21.36 16.45
C VAL A 230 9.34 -20.28 15.44
N LEU A 231 8.63 -19.24 15.89
CA LEU A 231 8.11 -18.18 15.02
C LEU A 231 8.75 -16.84 15.39
N PRO A 232 8.96 -15.93 14.41
CA PRO A 232 9.28 -14.54 14.72
C PRO A 232 8.12 -13.88 15.46
N LYS A 233 8.36 -12.72 16.09
CA LYS A 233 7.30 -11.97 16.77
C LYS A 233 6.19 -11.62 15.78
N ILE A 234 4.96 -12.09 16.06
CA ILE A 234 3.79 -11.83 15.23
C ILE A 234 2.98 -10.68 15.83
N THR A 235 2.61 -9.71 14.99
CA THR A 235 1.83 -8.53 15.38
C THR A 235 0.67 -8.32 14.41
N LEU A 236 -0.50 -7.89 14.92
CA LEU A 236 -1.64 -7.49 14.11
C LEU A 236 -1.62 -5.97 13.95
N LEU A 237 -1.21 -5.49 12.79
CA LEU A 237 -1.21 -4.08 12.44
C LEU A 237 -2.56 -3.67 11.85
N HIS A 238 -3.22 -2.71 12.47
CA HIS A 238 -4.30 -1.96 11.84
C HIS A 238 -3.70 -0.81 11.02
N ASP A 239 -3.68 -0.97 9.70
CA ASP A 239 -3.06 -0.03 8.77
C ASP A 239 -3.94 1.21 8.59
N LEU A 240 -3.41 2.38 8.99
CA LEU A 240 -4.11 3.66 8.94
C LEU A 240 -4.20 4.24 7.52
N ALA A 241 -3.47 3.69 6.55
CA ALA A 241 -3.57 4.10 5.14
C ALA A 241 -4.74 3.39 4.45
N THR A 242 -4.79 2.06 4.51
CA THR A 242 -5.83 1.27 3.85
C THR A 242 -7.09 1.07 4.72
N GLY A 243 -6.95 1.11 6.05
CA GLY A 243 -8.00 0.71 6.99
C GLY A 243 -8.12 -0.81 7.18
N ASN A 244 -7.25 -1.59 6.55
CA ASN A 244 -7.21 -3.05 6.67
C ASN A 244 -6.33 -3.48 7.85
N ALA A 245 -6.48 -4.73 8.26
CA ALA A 245 -5.61 -5.34 9.27
C ALA A 245 -4.65 -6.34 8.60
N PHE A 246 -3.39 -6.33 9.01
CA PHE A 246 -2.34 -7.22 8.51
C PHE A 246 -1.62 -7.91 9.66
N PHE A 247 -1.37 -9.21 9.53
CA PHE A 247 -0.44 -9.92 10.39
C PHE A 247 0.98 -9.71 9.86
N LEU A 248 1.85 -9.20 10.72
CA LEU A 248 3.26 -8.94 10.47
C LEU A 248 4.10 -9.91 11.29
N ALA A 249 5.12 -10.48 10.67
CA ALA A 249 6.19 -11.19 11.35
C ALA A 249 7.45 -10.31 11.38
N ARG A 250 8.08 -10.17 12.54
CA ARG A 250 9.26 -9.32 12.74
C ARG A 250 10.44 -10.06 13.37
N GLU A 251 11.62 -9.74 12.86
CA GLU A 251 12.91 -10.06 13.50
C GLU A 251 13.58 -8.75 13.89
N GLY A 252 13.60 -8.45 15.19
CA GLY A 252 13.91 -7.10 15.68
C GLY A 252 12.96 -6.08 15.06
N ASP A 253 13.51 -5.07 14.39
CA ASP A 253 12.74 -4.00 13.73
C ASP A 253 12.36 -4.33 12.27
N LYS A 254 12.88 -5.44 11.71
CA LYS A 254 12.66 -5.78 10.31
C LYS A 254 11.42 -6.65 10.13
N ILE A 255 10.52 -6.23 9.24
CA ILE A 255 9.40 -7.06 8.81
C ILE A 255 9.92 -8.15 7.87
N VAL A 256 9.73 -9.41 8.27
CA VAL A 256 10.11 -10.57 7.47
C VAL A 256 8.94 -11.13 6.67
N ALA A 257 7.71 -11.07 7.15
CA ALA A 257 6.55 -11.52 6.37
C ALA A 257 5.29 -10.73 6.71
N VAL A 258 4.37 -10.66 5.75
CA VAL A 258 3.11 -9.92 5.86
C VAL A 258 1.99 -10.73 5.21
N SER A 259 0.84 -10.79 5.88
CA SER A 259 -0.37 -11.40 5.32
C SER A 259 -1.63 -10.73 5.84
N THR A 260 -2.73 -10.81 5.09
CA THR A 260 -4.07 -10.38 5.55
C THR A 260 -4.70 -11.34 6.55
N ASP A 261 -4.20 -12.58 6.60
CA ASP A 261 -4.66 -13.63 7.49
C ASP A 261 -3.47 -14.43 8.04
N LEU A 262 -3.68 -15.02 9.22
CA LEU A 262 -2.65 -15.72 9.96
C LEU A 262 -2.17 -16.99 9.25
N GLU A 263 -3.05 -17.69 8.54
CA GLU A 263 -2.69 -18.89 7.80
C GLU A 263 -1.71 -18.58 6.67
N GLY A 264 -2.02 -17.56 5.87
CA GLY A 264 -1.13 -17.05 4.82
C GLY A 264 0.23 -16.61 5.39
N LEU A 265 0.24 -15.97 6.57
CA LEU A 265 1.49 -15.59 7.24
C LEU A 265 2.31 -16.84 7.60
N LEU A 266 1.69 -17.82 8.25
CA LEU A 266 2.38 -19.05 8.68
C LEU A 266 2.94 -19.83 7.48
N ARG A 267 2.19 -19.90 6.37
CA ARG A 267 2.69 -20.52 5.12
C ARG A 267 3.93 -19.80 4.59
N GLN A 268 3.94 -18.46 4.57
CA GLN A 268 5.12 -17.68 4.17
C GLN A 268 6.31 -17.94 5.10
N LEU A 269 6.08 -18.06 6.40
CA LEU A 269 7.13 -18.35 7.38
C LEU A 269 7.73 -19.75 7.20
N VAL A 270 6.91 -20.76 6.92
CA VAL A 270 7.40 -22.12 6.60
C VAL A 270 8.33 -22.10 5.39
N VAL A 271 7.95 -21.39 4.32
CA VAL A 271 8.79 -21.25 3.11
C VAL A 271 10.13 -20.58 3.44
N ARG A 272 10.15 -19.69 4.42
CA ARG A 272 11.36 -18.99 4.90
C ARG A 272 12.19 -19.79 5.91
N GLY A 273 11.82 -21.04 6.18
CA GLY A 273 12.60 -21.94 7.04
C GLY A 273 12.24 -21.89 8.53
N TYR A 274 11.20 -21.14 8.92
CA TYR A 274 10.70 -21.21 10.29
C TYR A 274 10.02 -22.54 10.54
N ILE A 275 10.27 -23.11 11.73
CA ILE A 275 9.66 -24.37 12.13
C ILE A 275 8.20 -24.08 12.46
N ALA A 276 7.28 -24.53 11.60
CA ALA A 276 5.87 -24.67 11.94
C ALA A 276 5.38 -26.00 11.36
N LYS A 277 4.94 -26.94 12.21
CA LYS A 277 4.41 -28.21 11.71
C LYS A 277 3.07 -27.97 10.99
N PRO A 278 2.79 -28.66 9.87
CA PRO A 278 1.54 -28.50 9.12
C PRO A 278 0.26 -28.69 9.96
N SER A 279 0.31 -29.55 10.98
CA SER A 279 -0.78 -29.80 11.92
C SER A 279 -1.07 -28.64 12.88
N LEU A 280 -0.24 -27.58 12.89
CA LEU A 280 -0.46 -26.35 13.65
C LEU A 280 -1.07 -25.25 12.78
N ALA A 281 -1.32 -25.46 11.49
CA ALA A 281 -2.24 -24.60 10.75
C ALA A 281 -3.72 -24.84 11.17
N ASP A 282 -3.95 -25.83 12.04
CA ASP A 282 -5.25 -26.16 12.60
C ASP A 282 -5.86 -24.97 13.35
N ILE A 283 -7.20 -24.87 13.29
CA ILE A 283 -8.00 -23.76 13.79
C ILE A 283 -7.64 -23.43 15.25
N THR A 284 -7.40 -24.45 16.07
CA THR A 284 -7.04 -24.31 17.49
C THR A 284 -5.76 -23.52 17.71
N PHE A 285 -4.71 -23.77 16.92
CA PHE A 285 -3.45 -23.04 17.03
C PHE A 285 -3.59 -21.59 16.53
N GLN A 286 -4.38 -21.37 15.48
CA GLN A 286 -4.68 -20.01 15.01
C GLN A 286 -5.44 -19.19 16.04
N PHE A 287 -6.42 -19.78 16.74
CA PHE A 287 -7.12 -19.13 17.85
C PHE A 287 -6.15 -18.77 18.98
N VAL A 288 -5.30 -19.71 19.37
CA VAL A 288 -4.29 -19.48 20.42
C VAL A 288 -3.31 -18.38 20.04
N LEU A 289 -2.78 -18.39 18.82
CA LEU A 289 -1.88 -17.35 18.35
C LEU A 289 -2.55 -15.97 18.37
N ARG A 290 -3.84 -15.87 18.02
CA ARG A 290 -4.56 -14.59 18.07
C ARG A 290 -4.62 -13.97 19.46
N GLU A 291 -4.59 -14.78 20.53
CA GLU A 291 -4.60 -14.28 21.91
C GLU A 291 -3.26 -13.70 22.35
N VAL A 292 -2.14 -14.15 21.75
CA VAL A 292 -0.80 -13.64 22.06
C VAL A 292 -0.31 -12.55 21.10
N VAL A 293 -0.94 -12.43 19.94
CA VAL A 293 -0.58 -11.42 18.92
C VAL A 293 -0.88 -10.01 19.46
N GLN A 294 0.18 -9.20 19.57
CA GLN A 294 0.05 -7.80 19.95
C GLN A 294 -0.66 -7.03 18.84
N ARG A 295 -1.50 -6.06 19.20
CA ARG A 295 -2.22 -5.21 18.25
C ARG A 295 -1.56 -3.84 18.21
N GLU A 296 -1.30 -3.37 17.00
CA GLU A 296 -0.67 -2.06 16.75
C GLU A 296 -1.51 -1.25 15.76
N ARG A 297 -1.31 0.06 15.78
CA ARG A 297 -1.81 0.98 14.74
C ARG A 297 -0.62 1.67 14.11
N GLY A 298 -0.60 1.72 12.78
CA GLY A 298 0.51 2.31 12.05
C GLY A 298 0.23 2.32 10.56
N GLU A 299 1.24 2.60 9.75
CA GLU A 299 1.12 2.62 8.30
C GLU A 299 2.11 1.60 7.71
N LEU A 300 1.64 0.71 6.83
CA LEU A 300 2.48 -0.35 6.25
C LEU A 300 3.11 0.08 4.90
N ALA A 301 2.34 0.82 4.11
CA ALA A 301 2.72 1.28 2.79
C ALA A 301 3.84 2.35 2.86
N PRO A 302 5.01 2.12 2.21
CA PRO A 302 6.08 3.10 2.14
C PRO A 302 5.63 4.44 1.55
N GLY A 303 6.19 5.55 2.03
CA GLY A 303 5.90 6.90 1.55
C GLY A 303 5.63 7.90 2.68
N LEU A 304 5.16 9.10 2.33
CA LEU A 304 4.97 10.18 3.29
C LEU A 304 3.75 9.95 4.18
N GLY A 305 3.97 9.85 5.49
CA GLY A 305 2.96 9.86 6.54
C GLY A 305 2.80 11.24 7.21
N GLN A 306 2.02 11.30 8.29
CA GLN A 306 1.89 12.55 9.06
C GLN A 306 3.21 13.01 9.67
N ASN A 307 4.04 12.06 10.12
CA ASN A 307 5.25 12.32 10.88
C ASN A 307 6.54 12.23 10.05
N GLY A 308 6.44 12.16 8.72
CA GLY A 308 7.58 11.99 7.81
C GLY A 308 7.46 10.77 6.92
N PHE A 309 8.50 10.50 6.13
CA PHE A 309 8.58 9.29 5.32
C PHE A 309 8.72 8.06 6.22
N ILE A 310 8.06 6.99 5.82
CA ILE A 310 8.22 5.68 6.44
C ILE A 310 8.53 4.64 5.37
N ASP A 311 9.38 3.66 5.73
CA ASP A 311 9.66 2.48 4.91
C ASP A 311 9.68 1.21 5.79
N PRO A 312 8.51 0.76 6.29
CA PRO A 312 8.44 -0.40 7.17
C PRO A 312 8.85 -1.72 6.49
N LEU A 313 8.71 -1.78 5.16
CA LEU A 313 9.00 -2.96 4.36
C LEU A 313 10.47 -3.02 3.90
N GLY A 314 11.26 -1.96 4.15
CA GLY A 314 12.65 -1.88 3.72
C GLY A 314 12.79 -1.94 2.21
N VAL A 315 11.92 -1.21 1.48
CA VAL A 315 11.99 -1.14 0.02
C VAL A 315 13.24 -0.42 -0.47
N GLY A 316 13.89 0.36 0.39
CA GLY A 316 15.21 0.95 0.14
C GLY A 316 15.16 2.45 -0.15
N LEU A 317 14.24 3.19 0.49
CA LEU A 317 14.21 4.65 0.36
C LEU A 317 15.42 5.28 1.06
N ASP A 318 16.18 6.10 0.35
CA ASP A 318 17.24 6.94 0.91
C ASP A 318 16.62 8.18 1.55
N LEU A 319 16.61 8.17 2.89
CA LEU A 319 16.07 9.23 3.73
C LEU A 319 17.16 10.20 4.23
N SER A 320 18.36 10.15 3.64
CA SER A 320 19.44 11.07 4.00
C SER A 320 19.11 12.50 3.57
N ASP A 321 19.64 13.49 4.30
CA ASP A 321 19.42 14.90 4.00
C ASP A 321 20.44 15.43 2.98
N TYR A 322 20.04 15.47 1.71
CA TYR A 322 20.79 16.13 0.63
C TYR A 322 20.24 17.52 0.30
N GLY A 323 19.29 18.03 1.09
CA GLY A 323 18.58 19.26 0.78
C GLY A 323 17.93 19.26 -0.60
N VAL A 324 18.13 20.34 -1.35
CA VAL A 324 17.54 20.58 -2.68
C VAL A 324 18.56 20.48 -3.82
N GLU A 325 19.76 19.96 -3.55
CA GLU A 325 20.85 19.84 -4.54
C GLU A 325 20.42 19.05 -5.78
N GLY A 326 19.65 17.98 -5.60
CA GLY A 326 19.11 17.21 -6.71
C GLY A 326 18.21 18.02 -7.65
N LEU A 327 17.41 18.96 -7.11
CA LEU A 327 16.55 19.84 -7.91
C LEU A 327 17.39 20.87 -8.66
N LEU A 328 18.44 21.41 -8.05
CA LEU A 328 19.33 22.37 -8.72
C LEU A 328 20.07 21.70 -9.89
N ALA A 329 20.64 20.51 -9.67
CA ALA A 329 21.28 19.73 -10.72
C ALA A 329 20.30 19.36 -11.85
N ALA A 330 19.06 19.02 -11.51
CA ALA A 330 18.02 18.76 -12.49
C ALA A 330 17.69 20.00 -13.33
N LYS A 331 17.53 21.17 -12.71
CA LYS A 331 17.27 22.44 -13.40
C LYS A 331 18.39 22.76 -14.39
N GLU A 332 19.64 22.74 -13.93
CA GLU A 332 20.82 23.04 -14.75
C GLU A 332 20.91 22.09 -15.96
N TRP A 333 20.71 20.79 -15.72
CA TRP A 333 20.74 19.80 -16.79
C TRP A 333 19.61 20.00 -17.81
N ILE A 334 18.38 20.27 -17.34
CA ILE A 334 17.23 20.52 -18.22
C ILE A 334 17.46 21.78 -19.07
N GLU A 335 17.90 22.87 -18.48
CA GLU A 335 18.16 24.14 -19.19
C GLU A 335 19.28 24.00 -20.22
N LYS A 336 20.31 23.19 -19.92
CA LYS A 336 21.41 22.91 -20.84
C LYS A 336 21.00 22.07 -22.05
N TYR A 337 20.22 21.00 -21.82
CA TYR A 337 20.04 19.96 -22.82
C TYR A 337 18.67 19.91 -23.50
N TYR A 338 17.58 20.33 -22.85
CA TYR A 338 16.28 20.38 -23.54
C TYR A 338 16.19 21.60 -24.47
N PRO A 339 15.51 21.45 -25.62
CA PRO A 339 15.17 22.58 -26.46
C PRO A 339 14.25 23.54 -25.70
N GLU A 340 14.31 24.82 -26.04
CA GLU A 340 13.60 25.88 -25.31
C GLU A 340 12.10 25.60 -25.22
N SER A 341 11.50 25.07 -26.28
CA SER A 341 10.11 24.65 -26.39
C SER A 341 9.70 23.58 -25.36
N ASN A 342 10.61 22.70 -24.94
CA ASN A 342 10.32 21.61 -24.00
C ASN A 342 10.86 21.83 -22.58
N ARG A 343 11.63 22.89 -22.32
CA ARG A 343 12.19 23.17 -20.98
C ARG A 343 11.12 23.32 -19.91
N LYS A 344 10.06 24.08 -20.20
CA LYS A 344 8.94 24.31 -19.26
C LYS A 344 8.16 23.03 -19.01
N ALA A 345 7.90 22.23 -20.06
CA ALA A 345 7.30 20.90 -19.90
C ALA A 345 8.13 19.97 -19.00
N ALA A 346 9.46 19.96 -19.17
CA ALA A 346 10.37 19.16 -18.36
C ALA A 346 10.41 19.60 -16.89
N LEU A 347 10.57 20.91 -16.63
CA LEU A 347 10.59 21.45 -15.27
C LEU A 347 9.25 21.21 -14.55
N ALA A 348 8.12 21.44 -15.22
CA ALA A 348 6.80 21.19 -14.65
C ALA A 348 6.60 19.71 -14.26
N ASN A 349 7.10 18.78 -15.08
CA ASN A 349 7.04 17.35 -14.77
C ASN A 349 7.79 16.99 -13.49
N VAL A 350 9.00 17.50 -13.32
CA VAL A 350 9.77 17.30 -12.09
C VAL A 350 8.98 17.83 -10.91
N ALA A 351 8.48 19.07 -10.99
CA ALA A 351 7.74 19.70 -9.89
C ALA A 351 6.47 18.94 -9.50
N LEU A 352 5.68 18.50 -10.49
CA LEU A 352 4.46 17.72 -10.26
C LEU A 352 4.75 16.31 -9.75
N ALA A 353 5.84 15.67 -10.19
CA ALA A 353 6.25 14.37 -9.66
C ALA A 353 6.65 14.46 -8.18
N VAL A 354 7.38 15.51 -7.81
CA VAL A 354 7.74 15.80 -6.42
C VAL A 354 6.49 16.08 -5.57
N ALA A 355 5.54 16.88 -6.07
CA ALA A 355 4.28 17.14 -5.38
C ALA A 355 3.46 15.84 -5.15
N LYS A 356 3.56 14.86 -6.05
CA LYS A 356 2.90 13.56 -5.91
C LYS A 356 3.49 12.64 -4.83
N LEU A 357 4.66 12.96 -4.26
CA LEU A 357 5.10 12.33 -3.00
C LEU A 357 4.22 12.75 -1.81
N VAL A 358 3.70 13.98 -1.87
CA VAL A 358 2.93 14.59 -0.78
C VAL A 358 1.42 14.38 -0.97
N SER A 359 0.97 14.21 -2.21
CA SER A 359 -0.46 14.08 -2.54
C SER A 359 -1.22 12.99 -1.77
N PRO A 360 -0.65 11.80 -1.43
CA PRO A 360 -1.38 10.80 -0.65
C PRO A 360 -1.64 11.26 0.79
N ALA A 361 -0.66 11.91 1.41
CA ALA A 361 -0.81 12.51 2.75
C ALA A 361 -1.83 13.65 2.72
N MET A 362 -1.80 14.47 1.66
CA MET A 362 -2.79 15.53 1.43
C MET A 362 -4.22 15.00 1.32
N ARG A 363 -4.45 13.96 0.51
CA ARG A 363 -5.80 13.37 0.34
C ARG A 363 -6.37 12.76 1.62
N LYS A 364 -5.51 12.35 2.54
CA LYS A 364 -5.90 11.87 3.88
C LYS A 364 -6.43 13.00 4.76
N GLN A 365 -5.88 14.21 4.62
CA GLN A 365 -6.22 15.38 5.45
C GLN A 365 -7.29 16.27 4.81
N ASN A 366 -7.26 16.38 3.48
CA ASN A 366 -8.18 17.17 2.69
C ASN A 366 -8.89 16.25 1.66
N PRO A 367 -10.07 15.71 1.99
CA PRO A 367 -10.82 14.81 1.11
C PRO A 367 -11.27 15.45 -0.21
N THR A 368 -11.31 16.78 -0.30
CA THR A 368 -11.71 17.51 -1.52
C THR A 368 -10.52 17.82 -2.44
N PHE A 369 -9.29 17.49 -2.01
CA PHE A 369 -8.09 17.68 -2.82
C PHE A 369 -8.13 16.86 -4.12
N ILE A 370 -7.79 17.53 -5.23
CA ILE A 370 -7.76 16.94 -6.56
C ILE A 370 -6.31 16.60 -6.95
N ASP A 371 -5.97 15.30 -6.91
CA ASP A 371 -4.67 14.79 -7.36
C ASP A 371 -4.71 14.47 -8.86
N SER A 372 -4.76 15.52 -9.69
CA SER A 372 -4.91 15.38 -11.15
C SER A 372 -3.87 14.44 -11.74
N ILE A 373 -4.29 13.62 -12.72
CA ILE A 373 -3.37 12.80 -13.51
C ILE A 373 -2.48 13.75 -14.31
N VAL A 374 -1.17 13.57 -14.23
CA VAL A 374 -0.22 14.27 -15.10
C VAL A 374 -0.10 13.46 -16.37
N TRP A 375 -0.58 14.00 -17.49
CA TRP A 375 -0.64 13.33 -18.78
C TRP A 375 0.41 13.90 -19.71
N ASN A 376 1.53 13.20 -19.86
CA ASN A 376 2.61 13.55 -20.76
C ASN A 376 2.35 12.99 -22.15
N TYR A 377 2.08 13.89 -23.09
CA TYR A 377 1.86 13.55 -24.49
C TYR A 377 3.01 14.07 -25.37
N GLY A 378 3.50 13.22 -26.29
CA GLY A 378 4.38 13.61 -27.40
C GLY A 378 4.50 12.47 -28.41
N ARG A 379 5.18 12.67 -29.54
CA ARG A 379 5.28 11.71 -30.65
C ARG A 379 6.43 10.69 -30.50
N GLY A 380 7.38 10.95 -29.60
CA GLY A 380 8.56 10.11 -29.33
C GLY A 380 9.86 10.84 -29.66
N GLY A 381 10.91 10.60 -28.87
CA GLY A 381 12.23 11.22 -29.05
C GLY A 381 12.42 12.58 -28.37
N GLU A 382 11.38 13.15 -27.74
CA GLU A 382 11.45 14.46 -27.06
C GLU A 382 12.14 14.40 -25.68
N GLY A 383 12.44 13.19 -25.19
CA GLY A 383 13.07 12.98 -23.89
C GLY A 383 12.10 12.83 -22.71
N LYS A 384 10.81 12.51 -22.92
CA LYS A 384 9.84 12.25 -21.84
C LYS A 384 10.30 11.14 -20.90
N THR A 385 10.54 9.95 -21.44
CA THR A 385 11.04 8.79 -20.69
C THR A 385 12.41 9.08 -20.10
N THR A 386 13.30 9.76 -20.84
CA THR A 386 14.62 10.16 -20.35
C THR A 386 14.56 11.04 -19.11
N LEU A 387 13.65 12.03 -19.07
CA LEU A 387 13.43 12.86 -17.88
C LEU A 387 12.98 12.00 -16.70
N LEU A 388 12.01 11.11 -16.93
CA LEU A 388 11.46 10.28 -15.86
C LEU A 388 12.54 9.36 -15.28
N THR A 389 13.37 8.75 -16.13
CA THR A 389 14.37 7.77 -15.70
C THR A 389 15.65 8.39 -15.13
N LEU A 390 16.15 9.48 -15.72
CA LEU A 390 17.44 10.08 -15.32
C LEU A 390 17.31 11.18 -14.27
N ILE A 391 16.11 11.79 -14.13
CA ILE A 391 15.87 12.86 -13.15
C ILE A 391 14.86 12.41 -12.10
N VAL A 392 13.63 12.09 -12.52
CA VAL A 392 12.53 11.89 -11.57
C VAL A 392 12.80 10.70 -10.66
N LEU A 393 13.10 9.51 -11.20
CA LEU A 393 13.34 8.32 -10.37
C LEU A 393 14.48 8.52 -9.35
N PRO A 394 15.66 9.05 -9.71
CA PRO A 394 16.71 9.37 -8.74
C PRO A 394 16.28 10.36 -7.65
N LEU A 395 15.55 11.43 -8.00
CA LEU A 395 15.02 12.39 -7.01
C LEU A 395 14.08 11.70 -5.99
N LEU A 396 13.34 10.68 -6.43
CA LEU A 396 12.43 9.90 -5.59
C LEU A 396 13.12 8.74 -4.85
N SER A 397 14.45 8.61 -4.95
CA SER A 397 15.23 7.48 -4.43
C SER A 397 14.85 6.12 -5.03
N ILE A 398 14.39 6.10 -6.29
CA ILE A 398 13.96 4.87 -6.96
C ILE A 398 15.02 4.44 -7.99
N PRO A 399 15.60 3.23 -7.86
CA PRO A 399 16.45 2.69 -8.90
C PRO A 399 15.63 2.32 -10.14
N LEU A 400 16.25 2.36 -11.32
CA LEU A 400 15.56 2.12 -12.58
C LEU A 400 14.96 0.70 -12.69
N ASP A 401 15.66 -0.28 -12.13
CA ASP A 401 15.27 -1.70 -12.13
C ASP A 401 14.54 -2.08 -10.83
N ASP A 402 13.83 -1.13 -10.23
CA ASP A 402 13.10 -1.38 -8.98
C ASP A 402 11.87 -2.28 -9.19
N GLU A 403 11.96 -3.50 -8.67
CA GLU A 403 10.84 -4.43 -8.59
C GLU A 403 10.04 -4.33 -7.28
N LYS A 404 10.55 -3.59 -6.28
CA LYS A 404 9.96 -3.58 -4.93
C LYS A 404 8.87 -2.54 -4.76
N THR A 405 9.07 -1.33 -5.28
CA THR A 405 8.11 -0.21 -5.15
C THR A 405 7.17 -0.12 -6.34
N LEU A 406 7.53 -0.68 -7.50
CA LEU A 406 6.69 -0.63 -8.71
C LEU A 406 6.25 0.82 -9.02
N VAL A 407 7.18 1.78 -8.88
CA VAL A 407 7.00 3.20 -9.20
C VAL A 407 7.00 3.46 -10.70
N PHE A 408 7.83 2.74 -11.45
CA PHE A 408 7.95 2.91 -12.88
C PHE A 408 7.51 1.63 -13.61
N ILE A 409 6.42 1.72 -14.36
CA ILE A 409 5.91 0.60 -15.17
C ILE A 409 6.15 0.94 -16.64
N ARG A 410 7.03 0.16 -17.27
CA ARG A 410 7.26 0.20 -18.71
C ARG A 410 6.20 -0.64 -19.43
N GLY A 411 5.63 -0.09 -20.48
CA GLY A 411 4.64 -0.76 -21.30
C GLY A 411 3.23 -0.74 -20.70
N ALA A 412 2.26 -1.12 -21.55
CA ALA A 412 0.85 -0.93 -21.27
C ALA A 412 0.31 -1.81 -20.13
N VAL A 413 -0.41 -1.19 -19.19
CA VAL A 413 -1.14 -1.92 -18.14
C VAL A 413 -2.47 -2.42 -18.70
N GLU A 414 -2.56 -3.70 -19.05
CA GLU A 414 -3.68 -4.20 -19.87
C GLU A 414 -4.99 -4.43 -19.12
N THR A 415 -4.93 -4.57 -17.78
CA THR A 415 -6.10 -4.98 -16.98
C THR A 415 -6.41 -4.05 -15.81
N SER A 416 -7.70 -3.92 -15.53
CA SER A 416 -8.20 -3.16 -14.37
C SER A 416 -7.75 -3.75 -13.03
N ALA A 417 -7.46 -5.06 -12.97
CA ALA A 417 -6.92 -5.70 -11.78
C ALA A 417 -5.46 -5.28 -11.52
N GLN A 418 -4.62 -5.26 -12.56
CA GLN A 418 -3.24 -4.78 -12.46
C GLN A 418 -3.22 -3.30 -12.07
N MET A 419 -4.04 -2.46 -12.71
CA MET A 419 -4.10 -1.03 -12.40
C MET A 419 -4.53 -0.77 -10.95
N ALA A 420 -5.58 -1.45 -10.47
CA ALA A 420 -6.01 -1.35 -9.08
C ALA A 420 -4.90 -1.77 -8.11
N PHE A 421 -4.22 -2.89 -8.38
CA PHE A 421 -3.10 -3.36 -7.58
C PHE A 421 -2.01 -2.28 -7.49
N LEU A 422 -1.52 -1.78 -8.63
CA LEU A 422 -0.46 -0.78 -8.72
C LEU A 422 -0.75 0.49 -7.91
N LEU A 423 -2.01 0.95 -7.89
CA LEU A 423 -2.46 2.12 -7.14
C LEU A 423 -2.52 1.90 -5.61
N THR A 424 -2.42 0.65 -5.15
CA THR A 424 -2.55 0.29 -3.72
C THR A 424 -1.24 -0.19 -3.07
N VAL A 425 -0.17 -0.35 -3.84
CA VAL A 425 1.10 -0.96 -3.35
C VAL A 425 1.79 -0.10 -2.29
N ASN A 426 1.91 1.21 -2.53
CA ASN A 426 2.59 2.15 -1.63
C ASN A 426 2.03 3.57 -1.81
N ARG A 427 2.67 4.57 -1.20
CA ARG A 427 2.32 6.00 -1.27
C ARG A 427 3.32 6.85 -2.03
N LEU A 428 4.09 6.23 -2.92
CA LEU A 428 4.96 6.92 -3.87
C LEU A 428 4.17 7.16 -5.17
N PRO A 429 4.55 8.13 -6.02
CA PRO A 429 3.90 8.31 -7.32
C PRO A 429 3.95 7.03 -8.16
N LEU A 430 2.93 6.79 -8.97
CA LEU A 430 2.92 5.75 -10.00
C LEU A 430 3.15 6.41 -11.35
N ILE A 431 4.18 5.95 -12.06
CA ILE A 431 4.56 6.41 -13.39
C ILE A 431 4.28 5.26 -14.37
N LEU A 432 3.37 5.51 -15.31
CA LEU A 432 3.01 4.58 -16.37
C LEU A 432 3.60 5.10 -17.67
N ASP A 433 4.64 4.43 -18.17
CA ASP A 433 5.28 4.80 -19.42
C ASP A 433 4.77 3.95 -20.59
N GLU A 434 4.85 4.49 -21.80
CA GLU A 434 4.46 3.81 -23.06
C GLU A 434 3.03 3.23 -23.06
N GLN A 435 2.08 3.93 -22.43
CA GLN A 435 0.70 3.44 -22.39
C GLN A 435 0.02 3.53 -23.77
N THR A 436 -0.62 2.43 -24.19
CA THR A 436 -1.37 2.39 -25.46
C THR A 436 -2.80 2.89 -25.29
N LEU A 437 -3.41 3.36 -26.39
CA LEU A 437 -4.80 3.82 -26.38
C LEU A 437 -5.76 2.75 -25.86
N SER A 438 -5.58 1.48 -26.27
CA SER A 438 -6.44 0.37 -25.84
C SER A 438 -6.36 0.15 -24.33
N ALA A 439 -5.15 0.15 -23.76
CA ALA A 439 -4.96 -0.02 -22.31
C ALA A 439 -5.52 1.16 -21.51
N LEU A 440 -5.32 2.39 -21.99
CA LEU A 440 -5.86 3.59 -21.36
C LEU A 440 -7.40 3.60 -21.36
N VAL A 441 -8.04 3.19 -22.46
CA VAL A 441 -9.50 3.08 -22.54
C VAL A 441 -10.03 2.00 -21.60
N LYS A 442 -9.39 0.81 -21.56
CA LYS A 442 -9.79 -0.30 -20.67
C LYS A 442 -9.73 0.06 -19.18
N ASN A 443 -8.85 0.99 -18.79
CA ASN A 443 -8.64 1.39 -17.41
C ASN A 443 -9.30 2.73 -17.03
N ALA A 444 -10.12 3.32 -17.91
CA ALA A 444 -10.65 4.66 -17.72
C ALA A 444 -11.36 4.89 -16.37
N ASP A 445 -12.19 3.94 -15.92
CA ASP A 445 -12.90 4.05 -14.63
C ASP A 445 -11.96 4.07 -13.42
N ILE A 446 -10.88 3.28 -13.47
CA ILE A 446 -9.88 3.23 -12.40
C ILE A 446 -9.01 4.49 -12.42
N LEU A 447 -8.62 4.96 -13.61
CA LEU A 447 -7.91 6.22 -13.77
C LEU A 447 -8.71 7.39 -13.18
N LEU A 448 -10.02 7.45 -13.44
CA LEU A 448 -10.90 8.47 -12.87
C LEU A 448 -11.02 8.40 -11.35
N SER A 449 -11.20 7.21 -10.80
CA SER A 449 -11.36 7.01 -9.36
C SER A 449 -10.06 7.30 -8.59
N ALA A 450 -8.91 7.25 -9.26
CA ALA A 450 -7.62 7.56 -8.67
C ALA A 450 -7.46 9.05 -8.28
N VAL A 451 -8.22 9.98 -8.85
CA VAL A 451 -7.91 11.42 -8.75
C VAL A 451 -8.46 12.12 -7.50
N VAL A 452 -9.56 11.64 -6.92
CA VAL A 452 -10.27 12.35 -5.85
C VAL A 452 -10.21 11.59 -4.53
N GLY A 453 -9.61 12.21 -3.51
CA GLY A 453 -9.52 11.68 -2.15
C GLY A 453 -8.84 10.30 -2.05
N GLN A 454 -8.98 9.65 -0.89
CA GLN A 454 -8.64 8.22 -0.71
C GLN A 454 -9.78 7.31 -1.18
N GLY A 455 -10.32 7.60 -2.38
CA GLY A 455 -11.45 6.87 -2.95
C GLY A 455 -11.17 5.37 -3.07
N VAL A 456 -12.23 4.57 -2.94
CA VAL A 456 -12.16 3.15 -3.25
C VAL A 456 -12.15 3.01 -4.78
N VAL A 457 -11.03 2.56 -5.34
CA VAL A 457 -10.84 2.39 -6.79
C VAL A 457 -11.40 1.07 -7.32
N LYS A 458 -11.54 0.07 -6.46
CA LYS A 458 -12.14 -1.22 -6.80
C LYS A 458 -12.70 -1.91 -5.57
N ILE A 459 -13.80 -2.64 -5.75
CA ILE A 459 -14.36 -3.55 -4.77
C ILE A 459 -14.31 -4.95 -5.38
N HIS A 460 -13.74 -5.90 -4.64
CA HIS A 460 -13.77 -7.32 -5.01
C HIS A 460 -14.59 -8.11 -4.01
N ALA A 461 -15.21 -9.20 -4.50
CA ALA A 461 -15.87 -10.18 -3.65
C ALA A 461 -14.84 -10.78 -2.67
N PRO A 462 -15.26 -11.11 -1.43
CA PRO A 462 -14.38 -11.74 -0.46
C PRO A 462 -13.73 -13.01 -1.04
N ARG A 463 -12.42 -13.14 -0.87
CA ARG A 463 -11.74 -14.43 -1.03
C ARG A 463 -11.69 -15.12 0.34
N TYR A 464 -11.95 -16.42 0.38
CA TYR A 464 -11.75 -17.31 1.54
C TYR A 464 -12.50 -16.94 2.83
N GLY A 465 -13.83 -16.83 2.78
CA GLY A 465 -14.65 -16.83 4.00
C GLY A 465 -14.60 -15.55 4.86
N LEU A 466 -14.01 -14.47 4.36
CA LEU A 466 -14.15 -13.14 4.96
C LEU A 466 -15.60 -12.66 4.77
N LEU A 467 -16.29 -12.33 5.86
CA LEU A 467 -17.57 -11.63 5.84
C LEU A 467 -17.31 -10.14 5.55
N GLY A 468 -16.93 -9.80 4.31
CA GLY A 468 -16.70 -8.40 3.93
C GLY A 468 -16.11 -8.20 2.54
N GLU A 469 -16.48 -7.11 1.90
CA GLU A 469 -15.95 -6.67 0.61
C GLU A 469 -14.47 -6.23 0.71
N VAL A 470 -13.64 -6.60 -0.27
CA VAL A 470 -12.24 -6.15 -0.35
C VAL A 470 -12.19 -4.81 -1.09
N ARG A 471 -11.93 -3.74 -0.35
CA ARG A 471 -11.86 -2.37 -0.88
C ARG A 471 -10.41 -2.00 -1.20
N PHE A 472 -10.15 -1.61 -2.44
CA PHE A 472 -8.85 -1.08 -2.88
C PHE A 472 -8.91 0.43 -2.77
N LYS A 473 -8.09 1.04 -1.91
CA LYS A 473 -7.97 2.51 -1.80
C LYS A 473 -6.83 3.02 -2.65
N ASN A 474 -7.01 4.14 -3.35
CA ASN A 474 -5.88 4.76 -4.01
C ASN A 474 -4.90 5.36 -2.98
N LEU A 475 -3.65 4.94 -3.06
CA LEU A 475 -2.56 5.45 -2.23
C LEU A 475 -1.56 6.30 -3.03
N ARG A 476 -1.69 6.42 -4.35
CA ARG A 476 -0.66 6.99 -5.24
C ARG A 476 -1.19 8.10 -6.13
N GLY A 477 -0.35 9.10 -6.39
CA GLY A 477 -0.57 10.06 -7.47
C GLY A 477 -0.12 9.47 -8.80
N LEU A 478 -0.85 9.75 -9.88
CA LEU A 478 -0.58 9.15 -11.20
C LEU A 478 0.12 10.10 -12.16
N ILE A 479 1.13 9.60 -12.86
CA ILE A 479 1.80 10.21 -14.01
C ILE A 479 1.72 9.21 -15.16
N VAL A 480 1.26 9.66 -16.32
CA VAL A 480 1.15 8.85 -17.54
C VAL A 480 2.05 9.48 -18.59
N ALA A 481 2.94 8.71 -19.19
CA ALA A 481 3.69 9.08 -20.38
C ALA A 481 3.22 8.22 -21.55
N THR A 482 2.81 8.88 -22.63
CA THR A 482 2.17 8.21 -23.77
C THR A 482 2.32 9.02 -25.05
N ASN A 483 2.11 8.34 -26.18
CA ASN A 483 1.96 8.96 -27.50
C ASN A 483 0.49 9.17 -27.87
N VAL A 484 -0.41 9.06 -26.90
CA VAL A 484 -1.85 9.25 -27.07
C VAL A 484 -2.23 10.61 -26.51
N GLU A 485 -2.64 11.51 -27.39
CA GLU A 485 -3.22 12.80 -27.02
C GLU A 485 -4.46 12.59 -26.14
N PHE A 486 -4.62 13.41 -25.10
CA PHE A 486 -5.72 13.28 -24.17
C PHE A 486 -7.07 13.43 -24.86
N SER A 487 -7.19 14.35 -25.83
CA SER A 487 -8.41 14.56 -26.61
C SER A 487 -8.85 13.30 -27.38
N LYS A 488 -7.87 12.57 -27.94
CA LYS A 488 -8.08 11.32 -28.67
C LYS A 488 -8.54 10.21 -27.73
N TRP A 489 -7.94 10.12 -26.55
CA TRP A 489 -8.37 9.17 -25.52
C TRP A 489 -9.77 9.49 -25.01
N LEU A 490 -10.05 10.75 -24.69
CA LEU A 490 -11.33 11.21 -24.17
C LEU A 490 -12.46 10.81 -25.12
N ARG A 491 -12.31 11.10 -26.43
CA ARG A 491 -13.28 10.70 -27.46
C ARG A 491 -13.64 9.22 -27.45
N LYS A 492 -12.69 8.33 -27.13
CA LYS A 492 -12.95 6.88 -27.10
C LYS A 492 -13.60 6.41 -25.79
N VAL A 493 -13.29 7.04 -24.67
CA VAL A 493 -13.90 6.69 -23.38
C VAL A 493 -15.36 7.16 -23.29
N ARG A 494 -15.70 8.25 -24.00
CA ARG A 494 -17.06 8.80 -24.09
C ARG A 494 -18.15 7.84 -24.54
N GLU A 495 -17.80 6.87 -25.36
CA GLU A 495 -18.73 5.80 -25.76
C GLU A 495 -19.35 5.12 -24.52
N HIS A 496 -18.71 5.24 -23.34
CA HIS A 496 -19.05 4.56 -22.11
C HIS A 496 -19.20 5.47 -20.87
N ALA A 497 -18.83 6.77 -20.90
CA ALA A 497 -18.83 7.66 -19.72
C ALA A 497 -18.96 9.19 -20.04
N SER A 498 -19.23 10.03 -19.01
CA SER A 498 -19.43 11.49 -19.14
C SER A 498 -18.13 12.32 -19.14
N ASP A 499 -18.00 13.24 -20.10
CA ASP A 499 -16.81 14.09 -20.38
C ASP A 499 -16.33 15.01 -19.28
N LEU A 500 -17.27 15.68 -18.62
CA LEU A 500 -16.97 16.80 -17.72
C LEU A 500 -16.19 16.35 -16.48
N ALA A 501 -16.26 15.07 -16.13
CA ALA A 501 -15.49 14.50 -15.03
C ALA A 501 -14.01 14.30 -15.40
N PHE A 502 -13.70 13.99 -16.66
CA PHE A 502 -12.34 13.67 -17.11
C PHE A 502 -11.47 14.91 -17.26
N THR A 503 -11.97 15.94 -17.94
CA THR A 503 -11.18 17.17 -18.23
C THR A 503 -10.76 17.92 -16.97
N ARG A 504 -11.54 17.81 -15.87
CA ARG A 504 -11.24 18.42 -14.57
C ARG A 504 -10.19 17.66 -13.74
N ARG A 505 -9.83 16.45 -14.15
CA ARG A 505 -9.04 15.49 -13.37
C ARG A 505 -7.67 15.19 -13.99
N VAL A 506 -7.34 15.85 -15.09
CA VAL A 506 -6.09 15.70 -15.83
C VAL A 506 -5.43 17.06 -15.99
N ILE A 507 -4.10 17.06 -16.03
CA ILE A 507 -3.26 18.15 -16.51
C ILE A 507 -2.43 17.55 -17.65
N GLU A 508 -2.71 17.95 -18.88
CA GLU A 508 -1.91 17.53 -20.03
C GLU A 508 -0.66 18.41 -20.16
N ILE A 509 0.48 17.75 -20.33
CA ILE A 509 1.75 18.36 -20.66
C ILE A 509 2.10 17.88 -22.07
N GLU A 510 1.88 18.77 -23.04
CA GLU A 510 2.24 18.53 -24.42
C GLU A 510 3.73 18.82 -24.63
N TRP A 511 4.43 17.87 -25.24
CA TRP A 511 5.82 17.98 -25.64
C TRP A 511 5.88 18.28 -27.13
N GLU A 512 6.60 19.35 -27.48
CA GLU A 512 6.87 19.72 -28.87
C GLU A 512 7.82 18.69 -29.50
N ASN A 513 7.64 18.42 -30.79
CA ASN A 513 8.37 17.40 -31.54
C ASN A 513 9.81 17.82 -31.87
N GLU A 514 10.59 18.10 -30.83
CA GLU A 514 12.00 18.45 -30.86
C GLU A 514 12.78 17.49 -29.96
N SER A 515 13.84 16.92 -30.50
CA SER A 515 14.62 15.90 -29.80
C SER A 515 15.51 16.50 -28.71
N LEU A 516 15.73 15.70 -27.66
CA LEU A 516 16.75 16.00 -26.66
C LEU A 516 18.14 16.00 -27.32
N LYS A 517 18.99 16.95 -26.92
CA LYS A 517 20.37 17.02 -27.39
C LYS A 517 21.14 15.72 -27.08
N PRO A 518 21.84 15.10 -28.03
CA PRO A 518 22.58 13.85 -27.80
C PRO A 518 23.64 13.93 -26.69
N GLU A 519 24.25 15.10 -26.50
CA GLU A 519 25.27 15.35 -25.47
C GLU A 519 24.72 15.16 -24.04
N ALA A 520 23.41 15.16 -23.88
CA ALA A 520 22.74 14.91 -22.60
C ALA A 520 23.08 13.53 -22.01
N PHE A 521 23.39 12.54 -22.87
CA PHE A 521 23.73 11.18 -22.45
C PHE A 521 25.20 11.03 -22.02
N ASP A 522 26.06 11.99 -22.37
CA ASP A 522 27.46 12.02 -21.94
C ASP A 522 27.63 12.71 -20.57
N ASP A 523 26.64 13.49 -20.14
CA ASP A 523 26.63 14.31 -18.92
C ASP A 523 25.38 14.01 -18.09
N ILE A 524 25.20 12.75 -17.69
CA ILE A 524 24.04 12.31 -16.91
C ILE A 524 24.08 12.95 -15.53
N PRO A 525 22.99 13.63 -15.10
CA PRO A 525 22.96 14.36 -13.85
C PRO A 525 22.94 13.38 -12.67
N ARG A 526 23.81 13.62 -11.68
CA ARG A 526 23.81 12.85 -10.43
C ARG A 526 22.77 13.39 -9.46
N ALA A 527 21.50 13.35 -9.86
CA ALA A 527 20.39 13.85 -9.07
C ALA A 527 20.29 13.10 -7.74
N LYS A 528 20.51 13.82 -6.64
CA LYS A 528 20.38 13.29 -5.27
C LYS A 528 18.92 13.21 -4.85
N PRO A 529 18.53 12.20 -4.04
CA PRO A 529 17.18 12.11 -3.50
C PRO A 529 16.77 13.36 -2.73
N ILE A 530 15.48 13.69 -2.80
CA ILE A 530 14.92 14.90 -2.15
C ILE A 530 13.93 14.57 -1.03
N LEU A 531 13.80 13.30 -0.66
CA LEU A 531 12.76 12.82 0.25
C LEU A 531 12.82 13.56 1.59
N HIS A 532 13.99 13.69 2.19
CA HIS A 532 14.15 14.41 3.45
C HIS A 532 13.81 15.90 3.33
N ALA A 533 14.16 16.54 2.21
CA ALA A 533 13.83 17.95 1.99
C ALA A 533 12.31 18.16 1.86
N VAL A 534 11.62 17.26 1.16
CA VAL A 534 10.16 17.24 1.06
C VAL A 534 9.52 16.99 2.44
N GLU A 535 10.06 16.07 3.22
CA GLU A 535 9.59 15.83 4.60
C GLU A 535 9.75 17.05 5.49
N ARG A 536 10.90 17.74 5.43
CA ARG A 536 11.15 18.96 6.18
C ARG A 536 10.15 20.06 5.79
N ALA A 537 9.92 20.25 4.50
CA ALA A 537 8.92 21.19 3.99
C ALA A 537 7.50 20.81 4.47
N TRP A 538 7.14 19.53 4.39
CA TRP A 538 5.86 19.02 4.87
C TRP A 538 5.65 19.31 6.35
N LYS A 539 6.63 19.03 7.21
CA LYS A 539 6.55 19.25 8.65
C LYS A 539 6.46 20.73 9.02
N LEU A 540 7.32 21.56 8.43
CA LEU A 540 7.44 22.97 8.81
C LEU A 540 6.37 23.87 8.18
N LYS A 541 5.87 23.51 6.99
CA LYS A 541 4.87 24.28 6.24
C LYS A 541 3.53 23.56 6.12
N TYR A 542 3.27 22.57 6.97
CA TYR A 542 2.06 21.73 6.96
C TYR A 542 0.76 22.54 6.82
N SER A 543 0.60 23.57 7.65
CA SER A 543 -0.61 24.41 7.70
C SER A 543 -0.89 25.18 6.40
N GLU A 544 0.14 25.44 5.60
CA GLU A 544 0.02 26.11 4.30
C GLU A 544 -0.24 25.10 3.18
N LEU A 545 0.46 23.96 3.21
CA LEU A 545 0.35 22.90 2.21
C LEU A 545 -1.01 22.21 2.26
N VAL A 546 -1.56 21.94 3.45
CA VAL A 546 -2.85 21.24 3.63
C VAL A 546 -4.05 21.98 3.01
N LYS A 547 -3.90 23.30 2.78
CA LYS A 547 -4.94 24.17 2.21
C LYS A 547 -4.99 24.15 0.68
N CYS A 548 -4.07 23.47 0.00
CA CYS A 548 -4.06 23.39 -1.46
C CYS A 548 -5.32 22.67 -1.97
N LYS A 549 -5.85 23.12 -3.09
CA LYS A 549 -7.05 22.54 -3.74
C LYS A 549 -6.70 21.41 -4.70
N ASP A 550 -5.55 21.53 -5.37
CA ASP A 550 -5.10 20.59 -6.40
C ASP A 550 -3.58 20.39 -6.39
N VAL A 551 -3.12 19.40 -7.14
CA VAL A 551 -1.69 19.02 -7.23
C VAL A 551 -0.80 20.11 -7.85
N ALA A 552 -1.33 20.97 -8.72
CA ALA A 552 -0.57 22.07 -9.29
C ALA A 552 -0.32 23.16 -8.25
N GLU A 553 -1.35 23.56 -7.49
CA GLU A 553 -1.20 24.49 -6.36
C GLU A 553 -0.28 23.92 -5.29
N LEU A 554 -0.38 22.60 -5.02
CA LEU A 554 0.53 21.91 -4.11
C LEU A 554 1.99 21.99 -4.60
N ALA A 555 2.25 21.77 -5.88
CA ALA A 555 3.59 21.89 -6.45
C ALA A 555 4.15 23.30 -6.28
N GLU A 556 3.37 24.33 -6.62
CA GLU A 556 3.79 25.73 -6.44
C GLU A 556 4.15 26.05 -4.98
N ARG A 557 3.28 25.69 -4.03
CA ARG A 557 3.52 25.97 -2.61
C ARG A 557 4.65 25.13 -2.03
N LEU A 558 4.78 23.89 -2.44
CA LEU A 558 5.88 23.02 -2.00
C LEU A 558 7.22 23.55 -2.48
N PHE A 559 7.33 23.96 -3.75
CA PHE A 559 8.58 24.51 -4.28
C PHE A 559 8.90 25.88 -3.67
N LYS A 560 7.90 26.71 -3.39
CA LYS A 560 8.09 27.95 -2.63
C LYS A 560 8.60 27.66 -1.21
N ALA A 561 8.02 26.69 -0.52
CA ALA A 561 8.48 26.26 0.81
C ALA A 561 9.93 25.75 0.78
N LEU A 562 10.29 24.95 -0.23
CA LEU A 562 11.66 24.47 -0.41
C LEU A 562 12.64 25.62 -0.69
N ALA A 563 12.28 26.55 -1.57
CA ALA A 563 13.08 27.73 -1.87
C ALA A 563 13.35 28.58 -0.62
N GLU A 564 12.32 28.81 0.21
CA GLU A 564 12.44 29.53 1.48
C GLU A 564 13.32 28.79 2.50
N LEU A 565 13.12 27.48 2.66
CA LEU A 565 13.83 26.68 3.67
C LEU A 565 15.32 26.52 3.38
N TYR A 566 15.69 26.46 2.10
CA TYR A 566 17.07 26.24 1.68
C TYR A 566 17.75 27.50 1.12
N ASN A 567 17.02 28.63 1.07
CA ASN A 567 17.50 29.91 0.54
C ASN A 567 18.09 29.78 -0.88
N VAL A 568 17.32 29.15 -1.78
CA VAL A 568 17.70 28.93 -3.19
C VAL A 568 16.60 29.39 -4.14
N ASP A 569 16.96 29.66 -5.39
CA ASP A 569 15.98 30.00 -6.42
C ASP A 569 15.41 28.74 -7.11
N LEU A 570 14.14 28.46 -6.84
CA LEU A 570 13.34 27.44 -7.53
C LEU A 570 12.18 28.04 -8.33
N SER A 571 12.22 29.34 -8.64
CA SER A 571 11.15 30.06 -9.37
C SER A 571 10.84 29.45 -10.74
N SER A 572 11.87 28.94 -11.45
CA SER A 572 11.70 28.33 -12.77
C SER A 572 10.73 27.14 -12.75
N TYR A 573 10.74 26.32 -11.69
CA TYR A 573 9.80 25.21 -11.49
C TYR A 573 8.37 25.72 -11.26
N ILE A 574 8.23 26.76 -10.43
CA ILE A 574 6.92 27.36 -10.09
C ILE A 574 6.29 27.97 -11.36
N GLU A 575 7.08 28.72 -12.12
CA GLU A 575 6.65 29.30 -13.40
C GLU A 575 6.25 28.23 -14.41
N ALA A 576 7.04 27.16 -14.53
CA ALA A 576 6.74 26.06 -15.43
C ALA A 576 5.40 25.38 -15.10
N VAL A 577 5.12 25.13 -13.81
CA VAL A 577 3.82 24.59 -13.38
C VAL A 577 2.67 25.53 -13.73
N ARG A 578 2.84 26.84 -13.49
CA ARG A 578 1.82 27.85 -13.83
C ARG A 578 1.54 27.92 -15.32
N GLU A 579 2.59 27.88 -16.14
CA GLU A 579 2.49 27.95 -17.59
C GLU A 579 1.75 26.73 -18.14
N VAL A 580 2.16 25.53 -17.74
CA VAL A 580 1.49 24.27 -18.11
C VAL A 580 0.03 24.30 -17.66
N ARG A 581 -0.24 24.71 -16.42
CA ARG A 581 -1.60 24.83 -15.89
C ARG A 581 -2.41 25.82 -16.72
N SER A 582 -1.88 27.00 -17.01
CA SER A 582 -2.57 28.05 -17.78
C SER A 582 -2.86 27.59 -19.22
N ARG A 583 -1.88 26.97 -19.90
CA ARG A 583 -2.05 26.40 -21.24
C ARG A 583 -3.17 25.36 -21.21
N TRP A 584 -3.12 24.42 -20.28
CA TRP A 584 -4.16 23.41 -20.12
C TRP A 584 -5.53 24.00 -19.81
N GLU A 585 -5.61 24.97 -18.90
CA GLU A 585 -6.88 25.63 -18.54
C GLU A 585 -7.52 26.38 -19.72
N SER A 586 -6.70 26.91 -20.64
CA SER A 586 -7.19 27.60 -21.85
C SER A 586 -7.81 26.65 -22.88
N VAL A 587 -7.31 25.42 -22.98
CA VAL A 587 -7.77 24.43 -23.99
C VAL A 587 -8.77 23.43 -23.44
N LYS A 588 -8.78 23.18 -22.11
CA LYS A 588 -9.57 22.10 -21.50
C LYS A 588 -11.08 22.22 -21.75
N ASP A 589 -11.58 23.46 -21.86
CA ASP A 589 -12.99 23.74 -22.13
C ASP A 589 -13.35 23.53 -23.62
N GLY A 590 -12.37 23.62 -24.53
CA GLY A 590 -12.54 23.28 -25.94
C GLY A 590 -12.79 21.79 -26.20
N PHE A 591 -12.48 20.93 -25.22
CA PHE A 591 -12.87 19.51 -25.26
C PHE A 591 -14.33 19.26 -24.83
N LYS A 592 -15.13 20.30 -24.58
CA LYS A 592 -16.59 20.19 -24.49
C LYS A 592 -17.17 20.02 -25.88
N PHE A 593 -17.21 18.79 -26.36
CA PHE A 593 -17.92 18.48 -27.59
C PHE A 593 -19.40 18.80 -27.46
N THR A 594 -19.90 19.61 -28.38
CA THR A 594 -21.33 19.88 -28.50
C THR A 594 -22.06 18.65 -29.05
N ASP A 595 -23.39 18.60 -28.89
CA ASP A 595 -24.22 17.54 -29.51
C ASP A 595 -23.99 17.46 -31.03
N VAL A 596 -23.64 18.60 -31.66
CA VAL A 596 -23.33 18.71 -33.09
C VAL A 596 -22.04 17.95 -33.43
N ASP A 597 -20.99 18.16 -32.64
CA ASP A 597 -19.70 17.48 -32.85
C ASP A 597 -19.84 15.96 -32.71
N ILE A 598 -20.66 15.50 -31.75
CA ILE A 598 -20.94 14.08 -31.52
C ILE A 598 -21.59 13.46 -32.75
N VAL A 599 -22.67 14.07 -33.26
CA VAL A 599 -23.38 13.56 -34.43
C VAL A 599 -22.48 13.54 -35.65
N ARG A 600 -21.70 14.61 -35.85
CA ARG A 600 -20.79 14.72 -36.99
C ARG A 600 -19.74 13.61 -36.92
N GLU A 601 -18.99 13.49 -35.84
CA GLU A 601 -17.92 12.51 -35.72
C GLU A 601 -18.43 11.06 -35.91
N ARG A 602 -19.54 10.70 -35.26
CA ARG A 602 -20.13 9.36 -35.39
C ARG A 602 -20.63 9.07 -36.79
N ALA A 603 -21.23 10.04 -37.45
CA ALA A 603 -21.66 9.88 -38.84
C ALA A 603 -20.47 9.61 -39.77
N TYR A 604 -19.37 10.34 -39.62
CA TYR A 604 -18.15 10.10 -40.39
C TYR A 604 -17.52 8.74 -40.08
N GLU A 605 -17.51 8.31 -38.82
CA GLU A 605 -16.98 7.00 -38.41
C GLU A 605 -17.79 5.85 -39.05
N ILE A 606 -19.12 5.91 -38.99
CA ILE A 606 -20.02 4.92 -39.60
C ILE A 606 -19.84 4.90 -41.12
N ALA A 607 -19.82 6.07 -41.78
CA ALA A 607 -19.64 6.17 -43.22
C ALA A 607 -18.30 5.56 -43.68
N ARG A 608 -17.23 5.77 -42.90
CA ARG A 608 -15.90 5.23 -43.19
C ARG A 608 -15.80 3.73 -42.92
N GLN A 609 -16.25 3.27 -41.75
CA GLN A 609 -16.00 1.91 -41.28
C GLN A 609 -17.03 0.90 -41.78
N GLN A 610 -18.31 1.28 -41.81
CA GLN A 610 -19.39 0.33 -42.13
C GLN A 610 -19.77 0.37 -43.61
N LEU A 611 -19.62 1.52 -44.27
CA LEU A 611 -20.09 1.74 -45.64
C LEU A 611 -18.94 1.94 -46.65
N GLY A 612 -17.68 1.97 -46.18
CA GLY A 612 -16.49 2.00 -47.03
C GLY A 612 -16.35 3.25 -47.91
N VAL A 613 -17.00 4.36 -47.55
CA VAL A 613 -17.02 5.57 -48.38
C VAL A 613 -15.67 6.28 -48.32
N SER A 614 -15.03 6.48 -49.48
CA SER A 614 -13.74 7.20 -49.62
C SER A 614 -13.94 8.68 -49.96
N GLY A 615 -12.99 9.54 -49.57
CA GLY A 615 -13.07 10.99 -49.83
C GLY A 615 -14.31 11.66 -49.22
N LEU A 616 -14.52 11.45 -47.91
CA LEU A 616 -15.70 11.89 -47.16
C LEU A 616 -15.77 13.41 -47.02
N THR A 617 -16.70 14.02 -47.75
CA THR A 617 -17.20 15.39 -47.53
C THR A 617 -18.49 15.34 -46.70
N GLY A 618 -18.86 16.44 -46.04
CA GLY A 618 -20.11 16.50 -45.26
C GLY A 618 -21.37 16.15 -46.07
N ALA A 619 -21.44 16.58 -47.33
CA ALA A 619 -22.54 16.22 -48.24
C ALA A 619 -22.65 14.71 -48.50
N LYS A 620 -21.54 14.02 -48.74
CA LYS A 620 -21.49 12.55 -48.89
C LYS A 620 -21.89 11.81 -47.62
N VAL A 621 -21.48 12.31 -46.45
CA VAL A 621 -21.91 11.74 -45.16
C VAL A 621 -23.41 11.91 -44.97
N LEU A 622 -23.95 13.10 -45.23
CA LEU A 622 -25.38 13.34 -45.16
C LEU A 622 -26.16 12.44 -46.13
N LEU A 623 -25.73 12.33 -47.38
CA LEU A 623 -26.33 11.43 -48.36
C LEU A 623 -26.34 9.97 -47.86
N SER A 624 -25.21 9.51 -47.29
CA SER A 624 -25.10 8.18 -46.71
C SER A 624 -26.11 7.93 -45.58
N ILE A 625 -26.36 8.92 -44.72
CA ILE A 625 -27.39 8.87 -43.67
C ILE A 625 -28.79 8.74 -44.29
N LEU A 626 -29.09 9.53 -45.33
CA LEU A 626 -30.40 9.51 -45.99
C LEU A 626 -30.68 8.21 -46.75
N GLU A 627 -29.63 7.58 -47.30
CA GLU A 627 -29.74 6.32 -48.03
C GLU A 627 -29.79 5.09 -47.10
N ASN A 628 -29.10 5.15 -45.95
CA ASN A 628 -28.96 4.02 -45.03
C ASN A 628 -29.46 4.33 -43.61
N PRO A 629 -30.72 4.79 -43.44
CA PRO A 629 -31.18 5.33 -42.15
C PRO A 629 -31.08 4.35 -40.98
N SER A 630 -31.25 3.04 -41.23
CA SER A 630 -31.12 2.01 -40.20
C SER A 630 -29.70 1.86 -39.65
N ALA A 631 -28.67 1.99 -40.50
CA ALA A 631 -27.26 1.87 -40.10
C ALA A 631 -26.84 3.01 -39.14
N TYR A 632 -27.45 4.18 -39.30
CA TYR A 632 -27.23 5.34 -38.43
C TYR A 632 -28.22 5.40 -37.25
N GLY A 633 -29.18 4.48 -37.18
CA GLY A 633 -30.26 4.50 -36.19
C GLY A 633 -31.13 5.74 -36.28
N VAL A 634 -31.49 6.14 -37.50
CA VAL A 634 -32.38 7.27 -37.76
C VAL A 634 -33.66 6.81 -38.44
N CYS A 635 -34.73 7.59 -38.30
CA CYS A 635 -35.93 7.45 -39.13
C CYS A 635 -36.48 8.82 -39.51
N PHE A 636 -37.28 8.88 -40.57
CA PHE A 636 -37.91 10.11 -41.02
C PHE A 636 -39.39 10.12 -40.64
N THR A 637 -39.89 11.28 -40.26
CA THR A 637 -41.28 11.45 -39.84
C THR A 637 -41.86 12.77 -40.34
N LYS A 638 -43.17 12.92 -40.21
CA LYS A 638 -43.90 14.11 -40.63
C LYS A 638 -44.21 14.98 -39.40
N PRO A 639 -44.19 16.31 -39.53
CA PRO A 639 -44.75 17.20 -38.52
C PRO A 639 -46.23 16.88 -38.26
N LYS A 640 -46.69 17.12 -37.02
CA LYS A 640 -48.11 16.92 -36.68
C LYS A 640 -48.99 18.05 -37.23
N ASP A 641 -48.45 19.25 -37.33
CA ASP A 641 -49.12 20.42 -37.89
C ASP A 641 -48.84 20.55 -39.39
N VAL A 642 -49.90 20.73 -40.18
CA VAL A 642 -49.86 20.90 -41.64
C VAL A 642 -49.11 22.18 -42.03
N ASN A 643 -49.23 23.24 -41.23
CA ASN A 643 -48.53 24.50 -41.47
C ASN A 643 -47.02 24.36 -41.22
N GLU A 644 -46.63 23.64 -40.15
CA GLU A 644 -45.22 23.30 -39.89
C GLU A 644 -44.64 22.41 -41.00
N ALA A 645 -45.43 21.45 -41.51
CA ALA A 645 -45.00 20.60 -42.62
C ALA A 645 -44.72 21.39 -43.91
N GLY A 646 -45.54 22.40 -44.22
CA GLY A 646 -45.31 23.29 -45.35
C GLY A 646 -44.04 24.13 -45.20
N SER A 647 -43.84 24.72 -44.01
CA SER A 647 -42.65 25.54 -43.71
C SER A 647 -41.36 24.71 -43.77
N GLU A 648 -41.33 23.55 -43.09
CA GLU A 648 -40.13 22.70 -43.08
C GLU A 648 -39.83 22.09 -44.46
N ALA A 649 -40.85 21.80 -45.28
CA ALA A 649 -40.66 21.36 -46.65
C ALA A 649 -40.05 22.48 -47.52
N GLY A 650 -40.50 23.72 -47.33
CA GLY A 650 -39.89 24.90 -47.97
C GLY A 650 -38.41 25.05 -47.64
N GLU A 651 -38.04 24.97 -46.36
CA GLU A 651 -36.64 25.06 -45.92
C GLU A 651 -35.75 23.95 -46.51
N LEU A 652 -36.29 22.73 -46.65
CA LEU A 652 -35.58 21.62 -47.29
C LEU A 652 -35.36 21.83 -48.78
N LEU A 653 -36.36 22.38 -49.49
CA LEU A 653 -36.26 22.72 -50.90
C LEU A 653 -35.24 23.84 -51.13
N GLU A 654 -35.26 24.90 -50.31
CA GLU A 654 -34.26 25.96 -50.36
C GLU A 654 -32.83 25.43 -50.15
N LEU A 655 -32.67 24.48 -49.22
CA LEU A 655 -31.38 23.85 -48.97
C LEU A 655 -30.94 22.98 -50.17
N ALA A 656 -31.86 22.24 -50.79
CA ALA A 656 -31.59 21.47 -52.00
C ALA A 656 -31.21 22.36 -53.20
N ASP A 657 -31.89 23.49 -53.37
CA ASP A 657 -31.62 24.46 -54.43
C ASP A 657 -30.23 25.08 -54.27
N LYS A 658 -29.83 25.46 -53.05
CA LYS A 658 -28.46 25.93 -52.76
C LYS A 658 -27.39 24.90 -53.09
N LEU A 659 -27.66 23.63 -52.85
CA LEU A 659 -26.71 22.54 -53.12
C LEU A 659 -26.64 22.17 -54.61
N SER A 660 -27.68 22.47 -55.39
CA SER A 660 -27.80 22.10 -56.81
C SER A 660 -26.74 22.76 -57.71
N VAL A 661 -26.12 23.84 -57.22
CA VAL A 661 -25.03 24.57 -57.91
C VAL A 661 -23.77 23.69 -58.07
N VAL A 662 -23.57 22.72 -57.18
CA VAL A 662 -22.41 21.81 -57.20
C VAL A 662 -22.85 20.46 -57.76
N GLU A 663 -22.34 20.10 -58.94
CA GLU A 663 -22.75 18.89 -59.68
C GLU A 663 -22.58 17.59 -58.87
N GLN A 664 -21.57 17.54 -57.99
CA GLN A 664 -21.30 16.40 -57.11
C GLN A 664 -22.39 16.16 -56.05
N ASN A 665 -23.29 17.12 -55.79
CA ASN A 665 -24.36 17.03 -54.80
C ASN A 665 -25.71 16.61 -55.40
N LYS A 666 -25.80 16.34 -56.72
CA LYS A 666 -27.06 16.05 -57.41
C LYS A 666 -27.91 14.98 -56.72
N ASN A 667 -27.32 13.85 -56.33
CA ASN A 667 -28.02 12.76 -55.66
C ASN A 667 -28.56 13.18 -54.27
N LEU A 668 -27.83 14.04 -53.55
CA LEU A 668 -28.28 14.59 -52.28
C LEU A 668 -29.46 15.55 -52.48
N CYS A 669 -29.41 16.41 -53.49
CA CYS A 669 -30.52 17.31 -53.84
C CYS A 669 -31.79 16.52 -54.18
N GLU A 670 -31.69 15.51 -55.05
CA GLU A 670 -32.82 14.66 -55.44
C GLU A 670 -33.43 13.97 -54.21
N LYS A 671 -32.59 13.50 -53.28
CA LYS A 671 -33.05 12.84 -52.07
C LYS A 671 -33.77 13.78 -51.11
N LEU A 672 -33.25 15.00 -50.95
CA LEU A 672 -33.89 16.03 -50.12
C LEU A 672 -35.22 16.49 -50.72
N GLN A 673 -35.29 16.68 -52.05
CA GLN A 673 -36.54 17.00 -52.76
C GLN A 673 -37.58 15.87 -52.63
N GLN A 674 -37.16 14.61 -52.70
CA GLN A 674 -38.04 13.45 -52.46
C GLN A 674 -38.63 13.46 -51.04
N LEU A 675 -37.79 13.74 -50.03
CA LEU A 675 -38.23 13.79 -48.63
C LEU A 675 -39.18 14.98 -48.39
N ALA A 676 -38.90 16.14 -48.97
CA ALA A 676 -39.79 17.31 -48.94
C ALA A 676 -41.15 17.01 -49.60
N GLY A 677 -41.17 16.40 -50.79
CA GLY A 677 -42.40 16.05 -51.51
C GLY A 677 -43.26 14.99 -50.79
N SER A 678 -42.64 14.11 -50.00
CA SER A 678 -43.36 13.14 -49.17
C SER A 678 -43.82 13.68 -47.80
N SER A 679 -43.50 14.95 -47.51
CA SER A 679 -43.68 15.62 -46.20
C SER A 679 -42.91 14.96 -45.04
N SER A 680 -41.87 14.17 -45.33
CA SER A 680 -41.02 13.52 -44.32
C SER A 680 -39.90 14.47 -43.90
N THR A 681 -40.29 15.64 -43.38
CA THR A 681 -39.39 16.79 -43.16
C THR A 681 -38.67 16.77 -41.83
N ARG A 682 -38.93 15.77 -40.97
CA ARG A 682 -38.24 15.59 -39.68
C ARG A 682 -37.41 14.32 -39.67
N ILE A 683 -36.29 14.38 -38.99
CA ILE A 683 -35.45 13.23 -38.66
C ILE A 683 -35.56 12.93 -37.17
N VAL A 684 -35.61 11.66 -36.83
CA VAL A 684 -35.55 11.17 -35.45
C VAL A 684 -34.26 10.39 -35.27
N LEU A 685 -33.45 10.82 -34.31
CA LEU A 685 -32.22 10.11 -33.91
C LEU A 685 -32.54 9.17 -32.75
N LYS A 686 -32.22 7.88 -32.87
CA LYS A 686 -32.47 6.89 -31.81
C LYS A 686 -31.56 7.15 -30.59
N ALA A 687 -32.14 7.26 -29.41
CA ALA A 687 -31.38 7.31 -28.15
C ALA A 687 -30.73 5.94 -27.88
N GLY A 688 -29.45 5.95 -27.51
CA GLY A 688 -28.61 4.76 -27.42
C GLY A 688 -28.28 4.17 -28.80
N GLY A 689 -28.52 4.93 -29.87
CA GLY A 689 -28.28 4.54 -31.25
C GLY A 689 -26.87 4.92 -31.72
N PRO A 690 -26.50 4.55 -32.96
CA PRO A 690 -25.17 4.78 -33.51
C PRO A 690 -24.73 6.26 -33.50
N LEU A 691 -25.66 7.19 -33.77
CA LEU A 691 -25.41 8.64 -33.77
C LEU A 691 -25.58 9.32 -32.40
N VAL A 692 -26.22 8.67 -31.42
CA VAL A 692 -26.47 9.25 -30.09
C VAL A 692 -26.08 8.25 -29.01
N PRO A 693 -24.84 8.32 -28.49
CA PRO A 693 -24.40 7.47 -27.40
C PRO A 693 -25.16 7.78 -26.11
N GLY A 694 -25.62 6.73 -25.41
CA GLY A 694 -26.44 6.87 -24.21
C GLY A 694 -27.84 7.43 -24.48
N ALA A 695 -28.55 7.90 -23.45
CA ALA A 695 -29.91 8.42 -23.57
C ALA A 695 -30.09 9.73 -22.79
N PRO A 696 -29.43 10.84 -23.21
CA PRO A 696 -29.56 12.12 -22.53
C PRO A 696 -31.02 12.63 -22.54
N HIS A 697 -31.44 13.38 -21.53
CA HIS A 697 -32.79 13.95 -21.50
C HIS A 697 -33.04 14.98 -22.62
N PHE A 698 -31.97 15.63 -23.09
CA PHE A 698 -31.99 16.64 -24.15
C PHE A 698 -30.82 16.38 -25.10
N PHE A 699 -31.05 16.47 -26.41
CA PHE A 699 -30.01 16.31 -27.43
C PHE A 699 -30.33 17.12 -28.69
N LEU A 700 -29.37 17.89 -29.20
CA LEU A 700 -29.53 18.84 -30.32
C LEU A 700 -30.69 19.83 -30.14
N GLY A 701 -31.02 20.16 -28.90
CA GLY A 701 -32.14 21.05 -28.60
C GLY A 701 -33.51 20.36 -28.53
N ALA A 702 -33.58 19.03 -28.62
CA ALA A 702 -34.81 18.25 -28.58
C ALA A 702 -34.89 17.39 -27.30
N VAL A 703 -36.08 17.27 -26.74
CA VAL A 703 -36.37 16.38 -25.58
C VAL A 703 -36.52 14.95 -26.07
N ILE A 704 -36.02 13.99 -25.29
CA ILE A 704 -36.21 12.56 -25.56
C ILE A 704 -37.70 12.18 -25.54
N ASN A 705 -38.18 11.47 -26.56
CA ASN A 705 -39.56 10.97 -26.64
C ASN A 705 -39.60 9.63 -27.41
N ASN A 706 -40.75 8.94 -27.41
CA ASN A 706 -40.89 7.63 -28.03
C ASN A 706 -41.34 7.75 -29.51
N TYR A 707 -40.59 7.12 -30.42
CA TYR A 707 -40.82 7.16 -31.86
C TYR A 707 -40.75 5.77 -32.49
N LYS A 708 -41.35 5.61 -33.66
CA LYS A 708 -41.37 4.36 -34.41
C LYS A 708 -40.11 4.23 -35.28
N PHE A 709 -39.32 3.18 -35.06
CA PHE A 709 -38.17 2.77 -35.86
C PHE A 709 -38.48 1.41 -36.51
N GLY A 710 -38.90 1.44 -37.78
CA GLY A 710 -39.35 0.23 -38.49
C GLY A 710 -40.59 -0.37 -37.83
N SER A 711 -40.49 -1.62 -37.36
CA SER A 711 -41.56 -2.32 -36.63
C SER A 711 -41.55 -2.09 -35.11
N SER A 712 -40.53 -1.42 -34.57
CA SER A 712 -40.33 -1.24 -33.12
C SER A 712 -40.50 0.22 -32.69
N TYR A 713 -40.81 0.43 -31.41
CA TYR A 713 -40.78 1.75 -30.78
C TYR A 713 -39.51 1.90 -29.96
N ALA A 714 -38.86 3.07 -30.04
CA ALA A 714 -37.68 3.38 -29.26
C ALA A 714 -37.64 4.87 -28.91
N ASN A 715 -36.98 5.19 -27.80
CA ASN A 715 -36.70 6.57 -27.43
C ASN A 715 -35.80 7.24 -28.48
N GLY A 716 -36.04 8.50 -28.78
CA GLY A 716 -35.27 9.28 -29.74
C GLY A 716 -35.54 10.78 -29.67
N TYR A 717 -34.86 11.53 -30.53
CA TYR A 717 -34.87 12.99 -30.59
C TYR A 717 -35.33 13.43 -31.97
N CYS A 718 -36.44 14.15 -32.05
CA CYS A 718 -37.02 14.61 -33.30
C CYS A 718 -36.65 16.06 -33.58
N LEU A 719 -36.12 16.32 -34.77
CA LEU A 719 -35.70 17.64 -35.21
C LEU A 719 -36.02 17.86 -36.69
N PRO A 720 -36.16 19.12 -37.14
CA PRO A 720 -36.30 19.44 -38.55
C PRO A 720 -35.09 18.93 -39.35
N LEU A 721 -35.34 18.25 -40.47
CA LEU A 721 -34.30 17.66 -41.29
C LEU A 721 -33.39 18.73 -41.92
N ALA A 722 -33.93 19.90 -42.28
CA ALA A 722 -33.12 21.03 -42.76
C ALA A 722 -32.09 21.48 -41.71
N ARG A 723 -32.50 21.55 -40.44
CA ARG A 723 -31.60 21.87 -39.32
C ARG A 723 -30.54 20.80 -39.10
N PHE A 724 -30.91 19.52 -39.23
CA PHE A 724 -29.95 18.42 -39.16
C PHE A 724 -28.96 18.43 -40.33
N ALA A 725 -29.43 18.70 -41.56
CA ALA A 725 -28.59 18.75 -42.75
C ALA A 725 -27.50 19.82 -42.65
N LYS A 726 -27.83 21.00 -42.09
CA LYS A 726 -26.89 22.10 -41.87
C LYS A 726 -25.66 21.71 -41.03
N ILE A 727 -25.79 20.77 -40.09
CA ILE A 727 -24.68 20.22 -39.30
C ILE A 727 -23.50 19.75 -40.17
N PHE A 728 -23.80 19.25 -41.38
CA PHE A 728 -22.80 18.70 -42.30
C PHE A 728 -22.39 19.67 -43.41
N LEU A 729 -23.17 20.71 -43.67
CA LEU A 729 -23.05 21.51 -44.89
C LEU A 729 -22.42 22.89 -44.64
N GLU A 730 -22.50 23.44 -43.42
CA GLU A 730 -22.08 24.83 -43.14
C GLU A 730 -20.55 25.04 -43.01
N GLU A 731 -19.73 23.97 -42.89
CA GLU A 731 -18.24 24.08 -42.86
C GLU A 731 -17.56 23.67 -44.18
N GLY A 732 -18.32 23.24 -45.20
CA GLY A 732 -17.77 22.84 -46.49
C GLY A 732 -17.34 23.99 -47.41
N ALA A 733 -17.57 25.25 -47.01
CA ALA A 733 -17.33 26.43 -47.83
C ALA A 733 -15.92 27.05 -47.65
N GLU A 734 -15.16 26.68 -46.62
CA GLU A 734 -13.84 27.27 -46.35
C GLU A 734 -12.65 26.35 -46.69
N GLY A 735 -12.90 25.12 -47.13
CA GLY A 735 -11.85 24.11 -47.36
C GLY A 735 -11.45 23.84 -48.82
N ALA A 736 -11.99 24.56 -49.80
CA ALA A 736 -11.81 24.24 -51.22
C ALA A 736 -10.78 25.12 -51.98
N ASP A 737 -10.25 26.19 -51.37
CA ASP A 737 -9.37 27.16 -52.07
C ASP A 737 -7.90 27.16 -51.61
N SER A 738 -7.39 26.06 -51.06
CA SER A 738 -5.94 25.88 -50.82
C SER A 738 -5.37 24.60 -51.44
N ASN A 739 -5.55 24.45 -52.75
CA ASN A 739 -4.65 23.65 -53.58
C ASN A 739 -4.17 24.51 -54.74
N GLY A 740 -3.28 25.46 -54.41
CA GLY A 740 -2.44 26.13 -55.40
C GLY A 740 -1.51 25.10 -56.03
N SER A 741 -1.67 24.97 -57.34
CA SER A 741 -0.87 24.15 -58.25
C SER A 741 0.63 24.34 -58.07
N ALA A 742 1.33 23.33 -57.56
CA ALA A 742 2.73 23.11 -57.86
C ALA A 742 2.83 22.41 -59.21
N LYS A 743 3.09 23.17 -60.27
CA LYS A 743 3.58 22.64 -61.54
C LYS A 743 5.07 22.32 -61.36
N ASP A 744 5.38 21.04 -61.23
CA ASP A 744 6.72 20.52 -61.53
C ASP A 744 6.87 20.38 -63.05
N GLU A 745 7.22 21.48 -63.70
CA GLU A 745 7.93 21.48 -64.99
C GLU A 745 9.33 22.01 -64.71
N ASN A 746 10.33 21.12 -64.68
CA ASN A 746 11.66 21.37 -65.24
C ASN A 746 12.55 20.13 -65.16
N THR A 747 12.55 19.38 -66.25
CA THR A 747 13.70 18.61 -66.69
C THR A 747 14.43 19.41 -67.78
N GLU A 748 15.73 19.52 -67.59
CA GLU A 748 16.79 19.69 -68.60
C GLU A 748 16.99 21.05 -69.30
N LYS A 749 18.19 21.59 -69.04
CA LYS A 749 19.21 22.21 -69.92
C LYS A 749 19.90 23.33 -69.15
N GLU A 750 21.19 23.61 -69.19
CA GLU A 750 22.39 23.11 -69.87
C GLU A 750 23.55 23.97 -69.28
N ASN A 751 24.74 23.38 -69.16
CA ASN A 751 26.08 24.02 -69.29
C ASN A 751 26.42 25.32 -68.52
N GLY A 752 27.38 25.19 -67.60
CA GLY A 752 28.17 26.27 -67.01
C GLY A 752 29.07 25.78 -65.90
#